data_AF-A0A6C0IZI1-F1
#
_entry.id   AF-A0A6C0IZI1-F1
#
_cell.length_a   1.000
_cell.length_b   1.000
_cell.length_c   1.000
_cell.angle_alpha   90.00
_cell.angle_beta   90.00
_cell.angle_gamma   90.00
#
_symmetry.space_group_name_H-M   'P 1'
#
loop_
_entity.id
_entity.type
_entity.pdbx_description
1 polymer ?
#
loop_
_entity_poly.entity_id
_entity_poly.type
_entity_poly.pdbx_seq_one_letter_code
_entity_poly.pdbx_strand_id
1 'polypeptide(L)'
;MPPKKKNTAHTFKKQREKERKEADKKAKKALEDQLIPQKHFIPPPPKEKTILITGAKESKIREIFKVMNETPTGDIDNLLRSVLTEPGLDRHQKKFLLSFQLKIPKDLYKVYSEEYLATNISYNDFWKYFVQEHIKKIQEKQEKEEEAQDRKKRLVDLFGEDSTDEEDESYQPEDLKGDMLPPVVDPEEGDMLPPVVDPEGRTKRKIKFLWNEKDDEWVTADEIGQANKTKYYSEADDTCTKEFKNYPWVSSDGATVRLVYIRSIEDTDISPYIMDSQIDYNSNIYYKTNKEFRNLLCQRLFKQEQEGNVLVFTSKRELENIKLKFEVLFINSNQKAIIQDEEIMNAQKSYFKQLRLTREDKINKLRLRPINEEVKEIGMKYLSEKLHQIAPGVLDYGIYKIDSVKYDTDFIKQIILKITKSCHNIECFFSGIADIVVYLNLESIGQGIYRKRIKQEYYLPDVLVELTHKEKLPELFIHGVSIDPEQSAQIDKIIEVKKIAIIHQLLSDVYNLENPGERKPTRSSYGIVSLDNDKFKTDWKVYCSYPEDVKDIDDEDIIHYLDNEDSKIYCFNIKDVMLSVHETGGFLNPRTNRYVSKAFLDQIQSTFDIKPPKEVSDKKDDVLPEKHLAKGLLELIIKNIEECEKEFTDEKLNSEGKCHSHDDDADESEGESEDGMGSSSKEPVIQEAKSSVPNDWEDGVLSTPEEEEITALKNKFGHLPPRDKFYKIICYVFKDEFEEGSTCIDDGNIQNMELFYKMDTVKIKEKLNLYKVKYSDTDDNKKLLRKLVKHIENFQASQGFAPEQGDGKICANPDCQKYLSDNNSDRRNTYFTKNDIHYHTSFCSSQCVSDTNFGKGKQSTGGGRNGATERRS
;
A
#
# COMPACT_ATOMS: atom_id res chain seq x y z
N MET A 1 -51.46 -42.40 11.91
CA MET A 1 -51.11 -41.76 13.21
C MET A 1 -50.94 -40.26 12.97
N PRO A 2 -51.40 -39.37 13.87
CA PRO A 2 -51.17 -37.93 13.73
C PRO A 2 -49.71 -37.55 14.06
N PRO A 3 -49.12 -36.54 13.39
CA PRO A 3 -47.75 -36.11 13.66
C PRO A 3 -47.65 -35.38 15.01
N LYS A 4 -46.63 -35.70 15.80
CA LYS A 4 -46.39 -35.07 17.11
C LYS A 4 -45.98 -33.60 16.93
N LYS A 5 -46.74 -32.66 17.50
CA LYS A 5 -46.38 -31.23 17.58
C LYS A 5 -45.02 -31.10 18.30
N LYS A 6 -44.01 -30.54 17.64
CA LYS A 6 -42.70 -30.24 18.26
C LYS A 6 -42.87 -29.07 19.24
N ASN A 7 -42.35 -29.23 20.46
CA ASN A 7 -42.59 -28.30 21.56
C ASN A 7 -41.65 -27.08 21.50
N THR A 8 -42.08 -26.04 20.79
CA THR A 8 -41.31 -24.81 20.50
C THR A 8 -40.84 -24.04 21.75
N ALA A 9 -41.53 -24.19 22.89
CA ALA A 9 -41.16 -23.53 24.15
C ALA A 9 -39.74 -23.92 24.63
N HIS A 10 -39.29 -25.15 24.35
CA HIS A 10 -37.96 -25.61 24.76
C HIS A 10 -36.83 -24.93 23.95
N THR A 11 -37.09 -24.55 22.69
CA THR A 11 -36.11 -23.89 21.82
C THR A 11 -35.83 -22.47 22.33
N PHE A 12 -36.88 -21.69 22.57
CA PHE A 12 -36.77 -20.31 23.10
C PHE A 12 -36.08 -20.24 24.46
N LYS A 13 -36.36 -21.18 25.37
CA LYS A 13 -35.70 -21.23 26.69
C LYS A 13 -34.19 -21.44 26.56
N LYS A 14 -33.76 -22.32 25.64
CA LYS A 14 -32.33 -22.60 25.39
C LYS A 14 -31.61 -21.42 24.72
N GLN A 15 -32.31 -20.62 23.92
CA GLN A 15 -31.74 -19.43 23.28
C GLN A 15 -31.49 -18.29 24.29
N ARG A 16 -32.49 -17.94 25.12
CA ARG A 16 -32.32 -16.93 26.19
C ARG A 16 -31.20 -17.25 27.17
N GLU A 17 -30.98 -18.53 27.47
CA GLU A 17 -29.89 -18.97 28.35
C GLU A 17 -28.50 -18.79 27.71
N LYS A 18 -28.39 -18.85 26.38
CA LYS A 18 -27.16 -18.52 25.65
C LYS A 18 -26.89 -17.01 25.71
N GLU A 19 -27.89 -16.20 25.36
CA GLU A 19 -27.82 -14.74 25.33
C GLU A 19 -27.39 -14.16 26.69
N ARG A 20 -27.95 -14.68 27.80
CA ARG A 20 -27.53 -14.27 29.16
C ARG A 20 -26.05 -14.57 29.44
N LYS A 21 -25.57 -15.79 29.13
CA LYS A 21 -24.16 -16.17 29.36
C LYS A 21 -23.18 -15.36 28.50
N GLU A 22 -23.64 -14.90 27.34
CA GLU A 22 -22.87 -14.02 26.44
C GLU A 22 -22.81 -12.59 26.99
N ALA A 23 -23.89 -12.08 27.60
CA ALA A 23 -23.92 -10.80 28.32
C ALA A 23 -23.04 -10.82 29.61
N ASP A 24 -23.19 -11.83 30.47
CA ASP A 24 -22.41 -11.98 31.71
C ASP A 24 -20.89 -12.02 31.41
N LYS A 25 -20.50 -12.71 30.32
CA LYS A 25 -19.11 -12.76 29.84
C LYS A 25 -18.59 -11.41 29.33
N LYS A 26 -19.46 -10.59 28.72
CA LYS A 26 -19.11 -9.25 28.22
C LYS A 26 -18.95 -8.24 29.37
N ALA A 27 -19.83 -8.31 30.37
CA ALA A 27 -19.74 -7.51 31.58
C ALA A 27 -18.49 -7.81 32.40
N LYS A 28 -18.15 -9.10 32.61
CA LYS A 28 -16.95 -9.47 33.37
C LYS A 28 -15.65 -8.95 32.74
N LYS A 29 -15.55 -8.93 31.40
CA LYS A 29 -14.38 -8.37 30.72
C LYS A 29 -14.26 -6.86 30.92
N ALA A 30 -15.36 -6.11 30.85
CA ALA A 30 -15.36 -4.67 31.04
C ALA A 30 -14.92 -4.23 32.46
N LEU A 31 -15.03 -5.12 33.45
CA LEU A 31 -14.50 -4.91 34.81
C LEU A 31 -13.00 -5.22 34.93
N GLU A 32 -12.49 -6.13 34.09
CA GLU A 32 -11.09 -6.58 34.06
C GLU A 32 -10.18 -5.55 33.35
N ASP A 33 -10.74 -4.79 32.40
CA ASP A 33 -10.07 -3.69 31.67
C ASP A 33 -9.97 -2.37 32.51
N GLN A 34 -10.39 -2.33 33.79
CA GLN A 34 -10.53 -1.08 34.58
C GLN A 34 -9.49 -0.84 35.70
N LEU A 35 -8.66 -1.80 36.09
CA LEU A 35 -7.77 -1.67 37.26
C LEU A 35 -6.30 -1.96 36.96
N ILE A 36 -5.52 -0.88 36.78
CA ILE A 36 -4.15 -0.57 37.32
C ILE A 36 -3.54 0.65 36.53
N PRO A 37 -2.85 1.66 37.14
CA PRO A 37 -2.40 2.97 36.51
C PRO A 37 -0.88 3.07 36.14
N GLN A 38 -0.21 4.22 35.78
CA GLN A 38 1.26 4.26 35.38
C GLN A 38 2.19 5.52 35.63
N LYS A 39 3.34 5.49 36.40
CA LYS A 39 4.36 6.60 36.62
C LYS A 39 5.82 6.39 37.27
N HIS A 40 6.91 6.34 36.46
CA HIS A 40 8.11 7.28 36.36
C HIS A 40 9.58 7.26 37.06
N PHE A 41 10.63 6.49 36.60
CA PHE A 41 12.15 6.70 36.82
C PHE A 41 13.29 6.14 35.82
N ILE A 42 14.16 6.97 35.15
CA ILE A 42 14.84 6.86 33.78
C ILE A 42 16.18 6.10 33.51
N PRO A 43 16.58 5.96 32.21
CA PRO A 43 17.91 5.63 31.68
C PRO A 43 18.36 6.51 30.44
N PRO A 44 19.57 6.32 29.89
CA PRO A 44 20.12 7.13 28.78
C PRO A 44 19.63 6.77 27.33
N PRO A 45 20.02 7.57 26.30
CA PRO A 45 19.64 7.34 24.89
C PRO A 45 20.15 6.01 24.27
N PRO A 46 19.51 5.50 23.20
CA PRO A 46 19.76 4.18 22.62
C PRO A 46 20.71 4.16 21.40
N LYS A 47 21.21 2.96 21.02
CA LYS A 47 21.81 2.67 19.70
C LYS A 47 21.45 1.26 19.15
N GLU A 48 20.51 1.24 18.20
CA GLU A 48 20.49 0.45 16.94
C GLU A 48 20.61 -1.10 16.87
N LYS A 49 20.82 -1.90 17.94
CA LYS A 49 20.90 -3.39 17.78
C LYS A 49 20.00 -4.26 18.68
N THR A 50 19.00 -3.67 19.32
CA THR A 50 18.35 -4.29 20.51
C THR A 50 17.03 -5.05 20.25
N ILE A 51 16.29 -4.72 19.18
CA ILE A 51 14.82 -4.87 19.14
C ILE A 51 14.30 -6.32 19.12
N LEU A 52 15.01 -7.29 18.54
CA LEU A 52 14.51 -8.67 18.38
C LEU A 52 14.81 -9.62 19.55
N ILE A 53 15.51 -9.16 20.60
CA ILE A 53 15.94 -9.98 21.74
C ILE A 53 15.20 -9.60 23.05
N THR A 54 14.39 -8.53 23.04
CA THR A 54 13.73 -7.99 24.25
C THR A 54 12.45 -8.71 24.67
N GLY A 55 11.54 -9.03 23.74
CA GLY A 55 10.17 -9.46 24.11
C GLY A 55 10.08 -10.72 24.99
N ALA A 56 10.92 -11.73 24.75
CA ALA A 56 10.97 -12.92 25.60
C ALA A 56 11.51 -12.65 27.02
N LYS A 57 12.15 -11.50 27.24
CA LYS A 57 12.69 -11.07 28.53
C LYS A 57 11.70 -10.24 29.34
N GLU A 58 10.64 -9.75 28.70
CA GLU A 58 9.65 -8.86 29.32
C GLU A 58 8.53 -9.61 30.03
N SER A 59 8.12 -10.78 29.52
CA SER A 59 7.09 -11.62 30.14
C SER A 59 7.43 -11.97 31.59
N LYS A 60 8.63 -12.52 31.84
CA LYS A 60 9.05 -12.95 33.18
C LYS A 60 9.26 -11.78 34.15
N ILE A 61 9.64 -10.59 33.67
CA ILE A 61 9.70 -9.38 34.50
C ILE A 61 8.29 -8.93 34.93
N ARG A 62 7.30 -8.98 34.03
CA ARG A 62 5.89 -8.68 34.36
C ARG A 62 5.28 -9.71 35.32
N GLU A 63 5.64 -10.99 35.19
CA GLU A 63 5.22 -12.03 36.13
C GLU A 63 5.71 -11.75 37.56
N ILE A 64 6.99 -11.40 37.72
CA ILE A 64 7.60 -11.04 39.01
C ILE A 64 6.92 -9.82 39.65
N PHE A 65 6.59 -8.79 38.87
CA PHE A 65 5.90 -7.61 39.37
C PHE A 65 4.44 -7.85 39.77
N LYS A 66 3.76 -8.89 39.25
CA LYS A 66 2.42 -9.27 39.74
C LYS A 66 2.48 -9.82 41.16
N VAL A 67 3.37 -10.77 41.41
CA VAL A 67 3.58 -11.36 42.75
C VAL A 67 3.99 -10.28 43.77
N MET A 68 4.73 -9.26 43.34
CA MET A 68 5.10 -8.10 44.16
C MET A 68 3.90 -7.28 44.66
N ASN A 69 2.86 -7.12 43.84
CA ASN A 69 1.65 -6.38 44.22
C ASN A 69 0.78 -7.17 45.22
N GLU A 70 0.75 -8.49 45.07
CA GLU A 70 -0.01 -9.40 45.95
C GLU A 70 0.69 -9.62 47.32
N THR A 71 2.02 -9.44 47.38
CA THR A 71 2.84 -9.59 48.59
C THR A 71 2.62 -8.42 49.57
N PRO A 72 2.56 -8.63 50.91
CA PRO A 72 2.51 -7.54 51.89
C PRO A 72 3.73 -6.62 51.80
N THR A 73 3.56 -5.32 52.04
CA THR A 73 4.59 -4.31 51.73
C THR A 73 5.91 -4.50 52.49
N GLY A 74 5.88 -5.14 53.67
CA GLY A 74 7.10 -5.49 54.43
C GLY A 74 7.93 -6.63 53.82
N ASP A 75 7.30 -7.53 53.06
CA ASP A 75 7.91 -8.79 52.61
C ASP A 75 8.50 -8.73 51.19
N ILE A 76 8.27 -7.63 50.46
CA ILE A 76 8.67 -7.45 49.05
C ILE A 76 10.18 -7.61 48.83
N ASP A 77 11.02 -7.17 49.77
CA ASP A 77 12.49 -7.33 49.67
C ASP A 77 12.91 -8.81 49.72
N ASN A 78 12.17 -9.66 50.45
CA ASN A 78 12.46 -11.09 50.56
C ASN A 78 12.00 -11.84 49.30
N LEU A 79 10.86 -11.47 48.73
CA LEU A 79 10.42 -11.93 47.41
C LEU A 79 11.47 -11.60 46.32
N LEU A 80 11.95 -10.35 46.29
CA LEU A 80 12.98 -9.95 45.31
C LEU A 80 14.27 -10.75 45.45
N ARG A 81 14.70 -11.05 46.68
CA ARG A 81 15.89 -11.87 46.94
C ARG A 81 15.73 -13.32 46.47
N SER A 82 14.59 -13.96 46.68
CA SER A 82 14.36 -15.34 46.20
C SER A 82 14.28 -15.41 44.67
N VAL A 83 13.56 -14.47 44.05
CA VAL A 83 13.48 -14.35 42.59
C VAL A 83 14.86 -14.13 41.96
N LEU A 84 15.74 -13.32 42.57
CA LEU A 84 17.08 -13.08 42.05
C LEU A 84 17.99 -14.32 42.09
N THR A 85 17.72 -15.33 42.92
CA THR A 85 18.50 -16.59 42.96
C THR A 85 17.99 -17.64 41.97
N GLU A 86 16.76 -17.56 41.46
CA GLU A 86 16.18 -18.57 40.56
C GLU A 86 17.03 -18.88 39.30
N PRO A 87 17.09 -20.16 38.87
CA PRO A 87 17.55 -20.52 37.53
C PRO A 87 16.49 -20.17 36.47
N GLY A 88 16.91 -19.64 35.31
CA GLY A 88 15.99 -19.22 34.24
C GLY A 88 15.55 -17.76 34.30
N LEU A 89 16.31 -16.89 34.97
CA LEU A 89 16.34 -15.45 34.76
C LEU A 89 17.69 -15.07 34.15
N ASP A 90 17.68 -14.29 33.07
CA ASP A 90 18.89 -13.94 32.33
C ASP A 90 19.69 -12.79 32.97
N ARG A 91 20.93 -12.59 32.50
CA ARG A 91 21.86 -11.58 33.05
C ARG A 91 21.35 -10.14 32.96
N HIS A 92 20.50 -9.83 31.98
CA HIS A 92 19.89 -8.50 31.83
C HIS A 92 18.70 -8.34 32.76
N GLN A 93 17.84 -9.36 32.88
CA GLN A 93 16.71 -9.39 33.81
C GLN A 93 17.17 -9.26 35.27
N LYS A 94 18.18 -10.05 35.69
CA LYS A 94 18.76 -9.95 37.05
C LYS A 94 19.40 -8.57 37.30
N LYS A 95 20.11 -8.01 36.31
CA LYS A 95 20.68 -6.65 36.41
C LYS A 95 19.59 -5.56 36.49
N PHE A 96 18.47 -5.73 35.80
CA PHE A 96 17.33 -4.81 35.88
C PHE A 96 16.68 -4.85 37.27
N LEU A 97 16.34 -6.03 37.80
CA LEU A 97 15.71 -6.16 39.13
C LEU A 97 16.59 -5.63 40.26
N LEU A 98 17.91 -5.86 40.20
CA LEU A 98 18.88 -5.23 41.11
C LEU A 98 18.91 -3.70 40.96
N SER A 99 18.73 -3.18 39.74
CA SER A 99 18.69 -1.73 39.50
C SER A 99 17.39 -1.09 39.98
N PHE A 100 16.27 -1.81 39.94
CA PHE A 100 14.99 -1.41 40.52
C PHE A 100 15.10 -1.27 42.05
N GLN A 101 15.57 -2.33 42.73
CA GLN A 101 15.68 -2.37 44.19
C GLN A 101 16.66 -1.31 44.75
N LEU A 102 17.68 -0.91 43.98
CA LEU A 102 18.66 0.10 44.40
C LEU A 102 18.26 1.55 44.10
N LYS A 103 17.15 1.80 43.38
CA LYS A 103 16.85 3.14 42.82
C LYS A 103 15.44 3.67 43.03
N ILE A 104 14.47 2.80 43.34
CA ILE A 104 13.11 3.22 43.69
C ILE A 104 13.00 3.20 45.22
N PRO A 105 12.44 4.24 45.87
CA PRO A 105 12.06 4.19 47.29
C PRO A 105 11.07 3.05 47.57
N LYS A 106 11.16 2.38 48.72
CA LYS A 106 10.39 1.13 48.99
C LYS A 106 8.88 1.34 49.02
N ASP A 107 8.45 2.47 49.55
CA ASP A 107 7.08 2.98 49.53
C ASP A 107 6.52 3.12 48.10
N LEU A 108 7.40 3.37 47.13
CA LEU A 108 7.07 3.45 45.71
C LEU A 108 7.32 2.15 44.93
N TYR A 109 7.66 1.03 45.58
CA TYR A 109 7.79 -0.26 44.87
C TYR A 109 6.45 -0.73 44.30
N LYS A 110 5.39 -0.79 45.12
CA LYS A 110 4.04 -1.20 44.66
C LYS A 110 3.48 -0.22 43.63
N VAL A 111 3.65 1.07 43.89
CA VAL A 111 3.33 2.14 42.93
C VAL A 111 4.03 1.83 41.62
N TYR A 112 5.36 1.70 41.57
CA TYR A 112 6.08 1.32 40.35
C TYR A 112 5.57 0.02 39.72
N SER A 113 5.27 -1.05 40.48
CA SER A 113 5.01 -2.39 39.92
C SER A 113 3.58 -2.58 39.44
N GLU A 114 2.57 -2.06 40.15
CA GLU A 114 1.26 -1.75 39.57
C GLU A 114 1.48 -0.94 38.29
N GLU A 115 2.31 0.09 38.40
CA GLU A 115 2.54 0.97 37.28
C GLU A 115 3.16 0.27 36.06
N TYR A 116 4.28 -0.45 36.13
CA TYR A 116 4.79 -1.15 34.94
C TYR A 116 3.78 -2.12 34.30
N LEU A 117 2.89 -2.71 35.08
CA LEU A 117 1.89 -3.63 34.58
C LEU A 117 0.78 -2.95 33.75
N ALA A 118 0.42 -1.69 34.01
CA ALA A 118 -0.73 -1.05 33.35
C ALA A 118 -0.54 -0.67 31.88
N THR A 119 0.68 -0.48 31.39
CA THR A 119 0.90 -0.32 29.94
C THR A 119 1.87 -1.34 29.39
N ASN A 120 1.73 -1.59 28.09
CA ASN A 120 2.49 -2.56 27.32
C ASN A 120 3.78 -1.97 26.71
N ILE A 121 4.31 -0.89 27.29
CA ILE A 121 5.63 -0.34 26.92
C ILE A 121 6.73 -1.36 27.32
N SER A 122 7.85 -1.41 26.58
CA SER A 122 8.99 -2.30 26.86
C SER A 122 9.51 -2.11 28.30
N TYR A 123 10.17 -3.08 28.95
CA TYR A 123 10.63 -2.83 30.34
C TYR A 123 11.71 -1.74 30.39
N ASN A 124 12.53 -1.64 29.33
CA ASN A 124 13.55 -0.59 29.23
C ASN A 124 12.94 0.76 28.86
N ASP A 125 11.86 0.77 28.08
CA ASP A 125 11.21 1.99 27.58
C ASP A 125 10.12 2.50 28.53
N PHE A 126 9.52 1.63 29.34
CA PHE A 126 8.80 2.04 30.53
C PHE A 126 9.81 2.53 31.55
N TRP A 127 10.89 1.78 31.85
CA TRP A 127 11.98 2.35 32.65
C TRP A 127 12.51 3.67 32.02
N LYS A 128 12.23 4.03 30.74
CA LYS A 128 12.56 5.30 30.03
C LYS A 128 11.49 6.39 29.95
N TYR A 129 10.26 6.14 30.35
CA TYR A 129 9.17 7.12 30.27
C TYR A 129 9.24 8.31 31.28
N PHE A 130 10.38 8.65 31.92
CA PHE A 130 10.51 8.27 33.33
C PHE A 130 11.07 9.28 34.37
N VAL A 131 12.38 9.37 34.77
CA VAL A 131 12.92 10.30 35.86
C VAL A 131 12.27 11.65 35.78
N GLN A 132 12.27 12.14 34.53
CA GLN A 132 11.84 13.45 34.10
C GLN A 132 10.40 13.77 34.55
N GLU A 133 9.62 12.74 34.92
CA GLU A 133 8.36 12.82 35.67
C GLU A 133 8.54 12.61 37.19
N HIS A 134 8.57 11.38 37.75
CA HIS A 134 8.31 11.20 39.20
C HIS A 134 9.47 11.49 40.14
N ILE A 135 10.65 10.84 40.04
CA ILE A 135 11.70 11.20 41.02
C ILE A 135 12.17 12.65 40.80
N LYS A 136 12.00 13.24 39.61
CA LYS A 136 12.11 14.70 39.42
C LYS A 136 11.06 15.47 40.24
N LYS A 137 9.77 15.11 40.16
CA LYS A 137 8.71 15.69 41.01
C LYS A 137 8.90 15.44 42.51
N ILE A 138 9.53 14.33 42.90
CA ILE A 138 9.83 14.00 44.30
C ILE A 138 11.01 14.84 44.79
N GLN A 139 12.07 14.99 43.99
CA GLN A 139 13.19 15.91 44.27
C GLN A 139 12.68 17.35 44.38
N GLU A 140 11.91 17.83 43.39
CA GLU A 140 11.26 19.15 43.43
C GLU A 140 10.26 19.33 44.59
N LYS A 141 9.71 18.24 45.14
CA LYS A 141 8.82 18.29 46.31
C LYS A 141 9.61 18.30 47.61
N GLN A 142 10.69 17.51 47.70
CA GLN A 142 11.59 17.48 48.85
C GLN A 142 12.29 18.84 49.01
N GLU A 143 12.83 19.42 47.93
CA GLU A 143 13.40 20.78 47.94
C GLU A 143 12.37 21.83 48.39
N LYS A 144 11.12 21.74 47.93
CA LYS A 144 10.03 22.65 48.35
C LYS A 144 9.54 22.41 49.78
N GLU A 145 9.58 21.19 50.28
CA GLU A 145 9.21 20.89 51.67
C GLU A 145 10.32 21.29 52.65
N GLU A 146 11.59 21.18 52.25
CA GLU A 146 12.74 21.73 52.98
C GLU A 146 12.71 23.26 52.99
N GLU A 147 12.49 23.91 51.84
CA GLU A 147 12.30 25.37 51.75
C GLU A 147 11.06 25.84 52.54
N ALA A 148 9.96 25.09 52.50
CA ALA A 148 8.76 25.42 53.27
C ALA A 148 8.94 25.21 54.78
N GLN A 149 9.70 24.19 55.22
CA GLN A 149 10.06 24.02 56.62
C GLN A 149 10.96 25.15 57.11
N ASP A 150 12.01 25.50 56.37
CA ASP A 150 12.90 26.61 56.76
C ASP A 150 12.15 27.96 56.71
N ARG A 151 11.25 28.18 55.74
CA ARG A 151 10.37 29.34 55.70
C ARG A 151 9.36 29.36 56.85
N LYS A 152 8.79 28.23 57.25
CA LYS A 152 7.87 28.14 58.40
C LYS A 152 8.61 28.41 59.72
N LYS A 153 9.83 27.89 59.85
CA LYS A 153 10.73 28.17 60.98
C LYS A 153 11.04 29.66 61.08
N ARG A 154 11.51 30.28 59.98
CA ARG A 154 11.73 31.73 59.88
C ARG A 154 10.49 32.58 60.20
N LEU A 155 9.27 32.08 59.90
CA LEU A 155 8.02 32.79 60.22
C LEU A 155 7.69 32.73 61.72
N VAL A 156 7.90 31.58 62.37
CA VAL A 156 7.78 31.46 63.85
C VAL A 156 8.85 32.31 64.54
N ASP A 157 10.06 32.38 63.98
CA ASP A 157 11.14 33.27 64.45
C ASP A 157 10.85 34.77 64.24
N LEU A 158 9.80 35.15 63.49
CA LEU A 158 9.47 36.54 63.11
C LEU A 158 8.17 37.08 63.72
N PHE A 159 7.17 36.22 63.93
CA PHE A 159 5.85 36.58 64.44
C PHE A 159 5.48 35.63 65.58
N GLY A 160 5.82 36.05 66.81
CA GLY A 160 5.60 35.26 68.03
C GLY A 160 4.13 34.91 68.29
N GLU A 161 3.93 33.87 69.09
CA GLU A 161 2.65 33.18 69.30
C GLU A 161 1.54 34.08 69.90
N ASP A 162 0.54 34.41 69.09
CA ASP A 162 -0.80 34.96 69.39
C ASP A 162 -1.64 34.73 68.10
N SER A 163 -2.95 34.48 68.05
CA SER A 163 -4.07 34.49 69.01
C SER A 163 -5.20 33.57 68.43
N THR A 164 -6.11 32.97 69.23
CA THR A 164 -7.58 33.28 69.40
C THR A 164 -8.40 33.50 68.10
N ASP A 165 -9.73 33.26 67.99
CA ASP A 165 -10.87 33.00 68.89
C ASP A 165 -11.76 31.87 68.26
N GLU A 166 -12.72 31.14 68.88
CA GLU A 166 -13.87 31.48 69.78
C GLU A 166 -14.89 32.44 69.12
N GLU A 167 -16.21 32.44 69.34
CA GLU A 167 -17.21 31.73 70.19
C GLU A 167 -17.47 30.25 69.73
N ASP A 168 -18.34 29.36 70.24
CA ASP A 168 -19.17 29.14 71.46
C ASP A 168 -19.52 27.59 71.49
N GLU A 169 -20.24 26.91 72.41
CA GLU A 169 -20.99 27.22 73.65
C GLU A 169 -21.01 25.96 74.59
N SER A 170 -21.43 26.11 75.85
CA SER A 170 -21.87 25.04 76.77
C SER A 170 -20.87 23.92 77.21
N TYR A 171 -19.72 24.31 77.75
CA TYR A 171 -19.20 23.86 79.07
C TYR A 171 -19.25 22.35 79.49
N GLN A 172 -18.09 21.67 79.37
CA GLN A 172 -17.33 20.91 80.42
C GLN A 172 -17.98 19.91 81.43
N PRO A 173 -17.19 18.98 82.07
CA PRO A 173 -15.87 18.40 81.72
C PRO A 173 -15.81 16.85 81.97
N GLU A 174 -14.59 16.33 82.27
CA GLU A 174 -14.21 14.96 82.72
C GLU A 174 -14.21 13.83 81.65
N ASP A 175 -13.17 13.00 81.50
CA ASP A 175 -11.79 13.07 82.04
C ASP A 175 -10.83 12.32 81.06
N LEU A 176 -9.78 12.97 80.53
CA LEU A 176 -8.36 12.98 80.97
C LEU A 176 -7.52 11.70 80.78
N LYS A 177 -6.29 11.95 80.26
CA LYS A 177 -5.10 11.06 80.19
C LYS A 177 -5.26 9.85 79.24
N GLY A 178 -4.23 9.37 78.56
CA GLY A 178 -2.77 9.62 78.64
C GLY A 178 -2.05 8.29 78.36
N ASP A 179 -0.72 8.20 78.27
CA ASP A 179 0.32 9.24 78.29
C ASP A 179 1.63 8.60 77.74
N MET A 180 2.69 9.41 77.60
CA MET A 180 4.12 9.00 77.56
C MET A 180 4.66 8.02 76.48
N LEU A 181 5.68 8.51 75.76
CA LEU A 181 6.78 7.72 75.14
C LEU A 181 7.76 7.15 76.20
N PRO A 182 8.70 6.23 75.86
CA PRO A 182 8.72 5.28 74.74
C PRO A 182 8.51 3.81 75.19
N PRO A 183 9.48 2.99 75.71
CA PRO A 183 10.95 3.07 75.76
C PRO A 183 11.67 2.15 74.72
N VAL A 184 12.95 1.82 74.98
CA VAL A 184 13.86 0.88 74.30
C VAL A 184 13.94 -0.45 75.06
N VAL A 185 14.08 -1.61 74.39
CA VAL A 185 14.99 -2.76 74.69
C VAL A 185 14.88 -3.84 73.58
N ASP A 186 15.99 -4.10 72.88
CA ASP A 186 16.41 -5.44 72.41
C ASP A 186 17.33 -6.04 73.50
N PRO A 187 17.54 -7.37 73.65
CA PRO A 187 17.38 -8.44 72.64
C PRO A 187 16.77 -9.78 73.18
N GLU A 188 16.87 -10.85 72.37
CA GLU A 188 17.31 -12.23 72.70
C GLU A 188 16.48 -13.42 72.16
N GLU A 189 17.25 -14.41 71.65
CA GLU A 189 17.07 -15.87 71.51
C GLU A 189 15.72 -16.54 71.11
N GLY A 190 15.83 -17.61 70.30
CA GLY A 190 14.68 -18.44 69.89
C GLY A 190 14.99 -19.50 68.82
N ASP A 191 15.78 -20.52 69.16
CA ASP A 191 15.99 -21.71 68.31
C ASP A 191 14.69 -22.52 68.09
N MET A 192 14.53 -23.11 66.89
CA MET A 192 14.29 -24.58 66.72
C MET A 192 14.10 -25.01 65.26
N LEU A 193 14.81 -26.07 64.85
CA LEU A 193 14.48 -26.93 63.70
C LEU A 193 13.48 -28.02 64.15
N PRO A 194 12.59 -28.53 63.27
CA PRO A 194 12.82 -29.84 62.65
C PRO A 194 12.11 -30.04 61.27
N PRO A 195 12.16 -31.24 60.64
CA PRO A 195 13.30 -32.14 60.41
C PRO A 195 13.47 -32.51 58.92
N VAL A 196 14.51 -33.30 58.60
CA VAL A 196 14.78 -33.88 57.28
C VAL A 196 13.80 -35.01 56.92
N VAL A 197 13.40 -35.10 55.65
CA VAL A 197 12.76 -36.30 55.05
C VAL A 197 13.35 -36.55 53.65
N ASP A 198 14.07 -37.67 53.49
CA ASP A 198 14.47 -38.21 52.18
C ASP A 198 13.29 -38.88 51.47
N PRO A 199 13.35 -39.04 50.14
CA PRO A 199 13.23 -40.41 49.63
C PRO A 199 14.35 -40.81 48.65
N GLU A 200 14.90 -42.00 48.87
CA GLU A 200 15.80 -42.70 47.96
C GLU A 200 15.11 -43.01 46.61
N GLY A 201 15.88 -43.13 45.51
CA GLY A 201 15.25 -43.52 44.24
C GLY A 201 16.05 -43.46 42.94
N ARG A 202 17.39 -43.62 42.94
CA ARG A 202 18.17 -43.67 41.69
C ARG A 202 19.05 -44.92 41.58
N THR A 203 18.55 -45.90 40.83
CA THR A 203 19.28 -47.11 40.44
C THR A 203 20.56 -46.75 39.69
N LYS A 204 21.73 -47.11 40.26
CA LYS A 204 23.03 -46.90 39.62
C LYS A 204 23.13 -47.72 38.33
N ARG A 205 23.12 -47.06 37.16
CA ARG A 205 23.41 -47.72 35.88
C ARG A 205 24.85 -48.25 35.92
N LYS A 206 25.04 -49.54 35.64
CA LYS A 206 26.38 -50.10 35.43
C LYS A 206 26.88 -49.64 34.06
N ILE A 207 27.80 -48.67 34.04
CA ILE A 207 28.51 -48.27 32.83
C ILE A 207 29.38 -49.46 32.40
N LYS A 208 29.20 -49.91 31.15
CA LYS A 208 30.16 -50.82 30.50
C LYS A 208 31.16 -49.97 29.73
N PHE A 209 32.42 -50.07 30.12
CA PHE A 209 33.55 -49.66 29.30
C PHE A 209 33.89 -50.80 28.33
N LEU A 210 34.34 -50.44 27.14
CA LEU A 210 34.84 -51.35 26.12
C LEU A 210 36.25 -50.88 25.72
N TRP A 211 37.16 -51.83 25.49
CA TRP A 211 38.50 -51.51 25.02
C TRP A 211 38.45 -51.20 23.53
N ASN A 212 39.08 -50.10 23.12
CA ASN A 212 39.18 -49.71 21.71
C ASN A 212 40.57 -50.08 21.16
N GLU A 213 40.65 -51.21 20.46
CA GLU A 213 41.90 -51.79 19.93
C GLU A 213 42.68 -50.89 18.94
N LYS A 214 42.10 -49.77 18.47
CA LYS A 214 42.80 -48.81 17.59
C LYS A 214 43.55 -47.72 18.34
N ASP A 215 43.00 -47.28 19.47
CA ASP A 215 43.42 -46.07 20.17
C ASP A 215 43.92 -46.38 21.60
N ASP A 216 43.88 -47.67 22.00
CA ASP A 216 44.41 -48.24 23.25
C ASP A 216 43.85 -47.61 24.54
N GLU A 217 42.59 -47.16 24.49
CA GLU A 217 41.84 -46.56 25.60
C GLU A 217 40.50 -47.26 25.90
N TRP A 218 40.00 -47.06 27.13
CA TRP A 218 38.69 -47.52 27.59
C TRP A 218 37.58 -46.51 27.24
N VAL A 219 36.84 -46.78 26.17
CA VAL A 219 35.73 -45.93 25.70
C VAL A 219 34.40 -46.43 26.29
N THR A 220 33.47 -45.53 26.61
CA THR A 220 32.12 -45.94 27.05
C THR A 220 31.25 -46.36 25.86
N ALA A 221 30.34 -47.31 26.09
CA ALA A 221 29.39 -47.73 25.06
C ALA A 221 28.49 -46.60 24.54
N ASP A 222 28.28 -45.53 25.32
CA ASP A 222 27.48 -44.37 24.93
C ASP A 222 28.23 -43.41 23.98
N GLU A 223 29.57 -43.34 24.05
CA GLU A 223 30.41 -42.52 23.15
C GLU A 223 30.50 -43.15 21.75
N ILE A 224 30.74 -44.46 21.67
CA ILE A 224 30.67 -45.24 20.41
C ILE A 224 29.26 -45.12 19.81
N GLY A 225 28.23 -45.07 20.65
CA GLY A 225 26.84 -44.84 20.28
C GLY A 225 26.49 -43.41 19.86
N GLN A 226 27.39 -42.44 20.02
CA GLN A 226 27.25 -41.04 19.61
C GLN A 226 28.10 -40.67 18.40
N ALA A 227 29.31 -41.23 18.25
CA ALA A 227 30.16 -41.03 17.08
C ALA A 227 29.46 -41.44 15.77
N ASN A 228 28.72 -42.55 15.79
CA ASN A 228 27.87 -43.00 14.67
C ASN A 228 26.47 -42.33 14.62
N LYS A 229 26.26 -41.24 15.37
CA LYS A 229 25.00 -40.46 15.41
C LYS A 229 25.19 -38.96 15.23
N THR A 230 26.32 -38.53 14.65
CA THR A 230 26.46 -37.22 14.01
C THR A 230 25.53 -37.12 12.80
N LYS A 231 24.22 -36.97 13.05
CA LYS A 231 23.24 -36.65 12.01
C LYS A 231 23.61 -35.28 11.42
N TYR A 232 24.22 -35.26 10.24
CA TYR A 232 24.53 -34.06 9.44
C TYR A 232 23.29 -33.26 9.00
N TYR A 233 22.09 -33.73 9.37
CA TYR A 233 20.81 -33.13 9.06
C TYR A 233 20.52 -31.91 9.95
N SER A 234 20.80 -30.73 9.41
CA SER A 234 20.01 -29.53 9.75
C SER A 234 18.52 -29.87 9.63
N GLU A 235 17.71 -29.41 10.58
CA GLU A 235 16.26 -29.66 10.58
C GLU A 235 15.65 -29.33 9.20
N ALA A 236 14.91 -30.29 8.65
CA ALA A 236 14.29 -30.14 7.35
C ALA A 236 13.23 -29.03 7.39
N ASP A 237 13.02 -28.34 6.26
CA ASP A 237 11.98 -27.32 6.13
C ASP A 237 10.61 -27.95 6.44
N ASP A 238 10.05 -27.59 7.60
CA ASP A 238 8.86 -28.22 8.17
C ASP A 238 7.59 -27.86 7.37
N THR A 239 7.65 -26.80 6.56
CA THR A 239 6.66 -26.43 5.54
C THR A 239 6.77 -27.40 4.36
N CYS A 240 7.97 -27.53 3.81
CA CYS A 240 8.27 -28.43 2.70
C CYS A 240 7.85 -29.88 3.01
N THR A 241 8.15 -30.35 4.22
CA THR A 241 7.82 -31.71 4.68
C THR A 241 6.30 -31.95 4.82
N LYS A 242 5.47 -30.89 4.90
CA LYS A 242 4.01 -30.97 4.88
C LYS A 242 3.46 -31.04 3.44
N GLU A 243 4.01 -30.26 2.50
CA GLU A 243 3.59 -30.29 1.09
C GLU A 243 3.98 -31.58 0.37
N PHE A 244 5.13 -32.17 0.71
CA PHE A 244 5.55 -33.54 0.32
C PHE A 244 4.70 -34.66 0.98
N LYS A 245 3.43 -34.38 1.29
CA LYS A 245 2.36 -35.35 1.52
C LYS A 245 1.35 -35.41 0.37
N ASN A 246 1.18 -34.31 -0.37
CA ASN A 246 0.10 -34.14 -1.34
C ASN A 246 0.59 -34.06 -2.80
N TYR A 247 1.83 -33.58 -3.01
CA TYR A 247 2.47 -33.45 -4.34
C TYR A 247 1.59 -32.76 -5.42
N PRO A 248 1.07 -31.54 -5.17
CA PRO A 248 0.11 -30.89 -6.06
C PRO A 248 0.64 -30.57 -7.47
N TRP A 249 1.96 -30.64 -7.69
CA TRP A 249 2.61 -30.43 -8.99
C TRP A 249 2.71 -31.69 -9.87
N VAL A 250 2.26 -32.86 -9.39
CA VAL A 250 2.40 -34.15 -10.11
C VAL A 250 1.19 -34.54 -10.95
N SER A 251 -0.01 -34.05 -10.62
CA SER A 251 -1.26 -34.50 -11.26
C SER A 251 -2.17 -33.32 -11.63
N SER A 252 -2.17 -32.96 -12.91
CA SER A 252 -3.01 -31.89 -13.49
C SER A 252 -4.51 -32.22 -13.52
N ASP A 253 -4.87 -33.49 -13.33
CA ASP A 253 -6.25 -33.98 -13.15
C ASP A 253 -6.77 -33.82 -11.70
N GLY A 254 -5.97 -33.25 -10.79
CA GLY A 254 -6.31 -33.08 -9.38
C GLY A 254 -6.21 -34.35 -8.53
N ALA A 255 -5.71 -35.47 -9.10
CA ALA A 255 -5.55 -36.72 -8.36
C ALA A 255 -4.37 -36.64 -7.36
N THR A 256 -4.64 -36.88 -6.09
CA THR A 256 -3.61 -36.81 -5.03
C THR A 256 -2.60 -37.94 -5.16
N VAL A 257 -1.30 -37.65 -5.00
CA VAL A 257 -0.28 -38.72 -4.91
C VAL A 257 -0.49 -39.48 -3.60
N ARG A 258 -0.69 -40.80 -3.71
CA ARG A 258 -0.87 -41.70 -2.55
C ARG A 258 0.43 -42.31 -2.07
N LEU A 259 1.29 -42.69 -3.00
CA LEU A 259 2.51 -43.44 -2.75
C LEU A 259 3.63 -42.94 -3.65
N VAL A 260 4.84 -42.97 -3.12
CA VAL A 260 6.05 -42.52 -3.80
C VAL A 260 7.11 -43.59 -3.61
N TYR A 261 7.67 -44.07 -4.71
CA TYR A 261 8.70 -45.10 -4.75
C TYR A 261 9.96 -44.54 -5.43
N ILE A 262 11.11 -45.15 -5.15
CA ILE A 262 12.39 -44.82 -5.75
C ILE A 262 13.15 -46.08 -6.18
N ARG A 263 14.00 -45.91 -7.18
CA ARG A 263 14.95 -46.91 -7.65
C ARG A 263 16.37 -46.33 -7.68
N SER A 264 17.35 -47.14 -7.32
CA SER A 264 18.77 -46.78 -7.40
C SER A 264 19.25 -46.71 -8.84
N ILE A 265 20.10 -45.72 -9.13
CA ILE A 265 20.84 -45.59 -10.39
C ILE A 265 22.34 -45.43 -10.03
N GLU A 266 23.22 -46.06 -10.82
CA GLU A 266 24.69 -45.98 -10.66
C GLU A 266 25.16 -46.26 -9.23
N ASP A 267 24.76 -47.42 -8.68
CA ASP A 267 25.16 -47.95 -7.36
C ASP A 267 24.91 -47.02 -6.16
N THR A 268 24.01 -46.04 -6.31
CA THR A 268 23.53 -45.17 -5.22
C THR A 268 22.91 -46.02 -4.10
N ASP A 269 23.42 -45.95 -2.87
CA ASP A 269 22.78 -46.60 -1.73
C ASP A 269 21.43 -45.93 -1.40
N ILE A 270 20.35 -46.64 -1.70
CA ILE A 270 18.98 -46.21 -1.41
C ILE A 270 18.47 -46.72 -0.06
N SER A 271 19.20 -47.61 0.63
CA SER A 271 18.78 -48.27 1.88
C SER A 271 18.33 -47.28 2.97
N PRO A 272 18.97 -46.11 3.19
CA PRO A 272 18.51 -45.12 4.17
C PRO A 272 17.16 -44.48 3.83
N TYR A 273 16.70 -44.57 2.58
CA TYR A 273 15.60 -43.78 2.02
C TYR A 273 14.33 -44.59 1.71
N ILE A 274 14.38 -45.92 1.87
CA ILE A 274 13.31 -46.85 1.49
C ILE A 274 12.60 -47.53 2.69
N MET A 275 11.58 -48.32 2.38
CA MET A 275 10.86 -49.28 3.22
C MET A 275 10.73 -50.61 2.45
N ASP A 276 10.50 -51.71 3.17
CA ASP A 276 10.41 -53.10 2.66
C ASP A 276 9.29 -53.38 1.62
N SER A 277 8.53 -52.36 1.21
CA SER A 277 7.45 -52.48 0.23
C SER A 277 7.94 -52.07 -1.15
N GLN A 278 7.82 -52.96 -2.13
CA GLN A 278 8.27 -52.74 -3.52
C GLN A 278 7.15 -52.97 -4.55
N ILE A 279 7.35 -52.48 -5.77
CA ILE A 279 6.51 -52.75 -6.96
C ILE A 279 7.44 -53.01 -8.16
N ASP A 280 7.01 -53.86 -9.08
CA ASP A 280 7.61 -53.94 -10.43
C ASP A 280 6.85 -52.98 -11.37
N TYR A 281 7.58 -52.07 -12.02
CA TYR A 281 7.05 -51.18 -13.04
C TYR A 281 8.03 -51.10 -14.21
N ASN A 282 7.54 -51.37 -15.42
CA ASN A 282 8.33 -51.46 -16.65
C ASN A 282 9.57 -52.38 -16.52
N SER A 283 9.40 -53.56 -15.90
CA SER A 283 10.47 -54.56 -15.65
C SER A 283 11.58 -54.07 -14.70
N ASN A 284 11.27 -53.12 -13.81
CA ASN A 284 12.20 -52.53 -12.87
C ASN A 284 11.57 -52.45 -11.48
N ILE A 285 12.34 -52.79 -10.44
CA ILE A 285 11.86 -52.80 -9.06
C ILE A 285 12.02 -51.40 -8.45
N TYR A 286 10.92 -50.85 -7.95
CA TYR A 286 10.84 -49.58 -7.25
C TYR A 286 10.45 -49.80 -5.78
N TYR A 287 11.18 -49.19 -4.85
CA TYR A 287 11.04 -49.36 -3.40
C TYR A 287 10.36 -48.15 -2.75
N LYS A 288 9.44 -48.40 -1.82
CA LYS A 288 8.61 -47.36 -1.21
C LYS A 288 9.44 -46.41 -0.37
N THR A 289 9.29 -45.11 -0.58
CA THR A 289 10.05 -44.09 0.16
C THR A 289 9.64 -43.99 1.62
N ASN A 290 10.62 -43.70 2.49
CA ASN A 290 10.41 -43.47 3.93
C ASN A 290 10.36 -41.96 4.28
N LYS A 291 10.57 -41.58 5.54
CA LYS A 291 10.63 -40.15 5.93
C LYS A 291 11.92 -39.47 5.47
N GLU A 292 13.06 -40.15 5.54
CA GLU A 292 14.37 -39.57 5.25
C GLU A 292 14.51 -39.18 3.76
N PHE A 293 13.84 -39.86 2.82
CA PHE A 293 13.78 -39.39 1.41
C PHE A 293 13.08 -38.02 1.27
N ARG A 294 12.00 -37.78 2.03
CA ARG A 294 11.35 -36.46 2.06
C ARG A 294 12.18 -35.42 2.78
N ASN A 295 12.93 -35.83 3.81
CA ASN A 295 13.91 -34.95 4.44
C ASN A 295 15.00 -34.55 3.41
N LEU A 296 15.52 -35.47 2.62
CA LEU A 296 16.49 -35.23 1.53
C LEU A 296 15.94 -34.25 0.47
N LEU A 297 14.69 -34.45 0.03
CA LEU A 297 13.96 -33.52 -0.85
C LEU A 297 13.78 -32.10 -0.27
N CYS A 298 13.76 -31.96 1.05
CA CYS A 298 13.62 -30.66 1.74
C CYS A 298 14.93 -30.05 2.26
N GLN A 299 16.06 -30.76 2.18
CA GLN A 299 17.33 -30.31 2.74
C GLN A 299 18.04 -29.29 1.85
N ARG A 300 18.35 -28.13 2.42
CA ARG A 300 19.10 -27.07 1.73
C ARG A 300 20.56 -27.44 1.41
N LEU A 301 21.09 -28.48 2.05
CA LEU A 301 22.46 -28.99 1.89
C LEU A 301 22.72 -29.60 0.50
N PHE A 302 21.69 -30.09 -0.19
CA PHE A 302 21.82 -30.68 -1.52
C PHE A 302 21.35 -29.71 -2.62
N LYS A 303 21.95 -29.81 -3.81
CA LYS A 303 21.49 -29.23 -5.07
C LYS A 303 20.66 -30.29 -5.79
N GLN A 304 19.47 -29.93 -6.26
CA GLN A 304 18.54 -30.85 -6.94
C GLN A 304 18.49 -30.55 -8.43
N GLU A 305 18.98 -31.49 -9.20
CA GLU A 305 19.04 -31.47 -10.67
C GLU A 305 18.30 -32.70 -11.19
N GLN A 306 17.89 -32.64 -12.46
CA GLN A 306 17.15 -33.72 -13.10
C GLN A 306 17.83 -33.94 -14.44
N GLU A 307 18.22 -35.19 -14.71
CA GLU A 307 18.89 -35.65 -15.92
C GLU A 307 17.88 -36.61 -16.60
N GLY A 308 16.93 -36.09 -17.38
CA GLY A 308 15.80 -36.87 -17.92
C GLY A 308 14.88 -37.43 -16.81
N ASN A 309 14.84 -38.75 -16.65
CA ASN A 309 14.08 -39.42 -15.58
C ASN A 309 14.86 -39.54 -14.25
N VAL A 310 16.15 -39.22 -14.25
CA VAL A 310 17.03 -39.38 -13.08
C VAL A 310 17.05 -38.10 -12.24
N LEU A 311 16.53 -38.18 -11.03
CA LEU A 311 16.69 -37.18 -9.99
C LEU A 311 18.08 -37.27 -9.38
N VAL A 312 18.79 -36.14 -9.40
CA VAL A 312 20.18 -36.01 -8.96
C VAL A 312 20.27 -35.08 -7.75
N PHE A 313 20.87 -35.58 -6.67
CA PHE A 313 21.25 -34.78 -5.51
C PHE A 313 22.76 -34.67 -5.42
N THR A 314 23.30 -33.45 -5.49
CA THR A 314 24.73 -33.17 -5.30
C THR A 314 24.93 -32.39 -4.00
N SER A 315 25.79 -32.87 -3.10
CA SER A 315 26.12 -32.15 -1.86
C SER A 315 26.75 -30.78 -2.16
N LYS A 316 26.33 -29.74 -1.43
CA LYS A 316 26.92 -28.39 -1.52
C LYS A 316 28.09 -28.15 -0.58
N ARG A 317 28.45 -29.14 0.26
CA ARG A 317 29.65 -29.09 1.10
C ARG A 317 30.75 -29.86 0.41
N GLU A 318 31.84 -29.15 0.10
CA GLU A 318 33.00 -29.63 -0.67
C GLU A 318 33.73 -30.83 -0.03
N LEU A 319 33.46 -31.13 1.24
CA LEU A 319 34.17 -32.13 2.04
C LEU A 319 33.88 -33.59 1.63
N GLU A 320 32.78 -33.89 0.94
CA GLU A 320 32.34 -35.28 0.74
C GLU A 320 31.88 -35.62 -0.69
N ASN A 321 31.68 -34.64 -1.59
CA ASN A 321 31.31 -34.83 -3.01
C ASN A 321 30.15 -35.81 -3.32
N ILE A 322 29.27 -36.09 -2.34
CA ILE A 322 28.19 -37.07 -2.48
C ILE A 322 27.24 -36.67 -3.62
N LYS A 323 27.20 -37.48 -4.68
CA LYS A 323 26.19 -37.46 -5.76
C LYS A 323 25.29 -38.69 -5.61
N LEU A 324 24.01 -38.48 -5.35
CA LEU A 324 23.00 -39.55 -5.27
C LEU A 324 22.10 -39.48 -6.51
N LYS A 325 21.83 -40.63 -7.14
CA LYS A 325 20.96 -40.74 -8.33
C LYS A 325 19.77 -41.67 -8.06
N PHE A 326 18.57 -41.19 -8.36
CA PHE A 326 17.32 -41.92 -8.16
C PHE A 326 16.41 -41.79 -9.40
N GLU A 327 15.72 -42.85 -9.81
CA GLU A 327 14.44 -42.69 -10.51
C GLU A 327 13.33 -42.59 -9.47
N VAL A 328 12.37 -41.67 -9.65
CA VAL A 328 11.24 -41.46 -8.73
C VAL A 328 9.93 -41.81 -9.42
N LEU A 329 9.11 -42.62 -8.77
CA LEU A 329 7.82 -43.11 -9.27
C LEU A 329 6.69 -42.72 -8.32
N PHE A 330 5.76 -41.90 -8.81
CA PHE A 330 4.54 -41.52 -8.12
C PHE A 330 3.38 -42.45 -8.50
N ILE A 331 2.54 -42.81 -7.54
CA ILE A 331 1.23 -43.45 -7.79
C ILE A 331 0.13 -42.55 -7.23
N ASN A 332 -0.77 -42.08 -8.10
CA ASN A 332 -1.86 -41.19 -7.72
C ASN A 332 -3.11 -41.94 -7.20
N SER A 333 -4.14 -41.19 -6.78
CA SER A 333 -5.39 -41.75 -6.25
C SER A 333 -6.13 -42.65 -7.24
N ASN A 334 -5.88 -42.46 -8.54
CA ASN A 334 -6.47 -43.20 -9.66
C ASN A 334 -5.62 -44.44 -10.03
N GLN A 335 -4.60 -44.77 -9.23
CA GLN A 335 -3.61 -45.82 -9.46
C GLN A 335 -2.76 -45.62 -10.74
N LYS A 336 -2.76 -44.40 -11.32
CA LYS A 336 -1.86 -44.07 -12.43
C LYS A 336 -0.45 -43.91 -11.88
N ALA A 337 0.48 -44.65 -12.47
CA ALA A 337 1.92 -44.50 -12.22
C ALA A 337 2.49 -43.37 -13.10
N ILE A 338 3.35 -42.53 -12.52
CA ILE A 338 3.98 -41.36 -13.17
C ILE A 338 5.44 -41.33 -12.74
N ILE A 339 6.38 -41.43 -13.67
CA ILE A 339 7.82 -41.23 -13.40
C ILE A 339 8.10 -39.72 -13.32
N GLN A 340 8.97 -39.30 -12.40
CA GLN A 340 9.40 -37.91 -12.33
C GLN A 340 10.37 -37.57 -13.47
N ASP A 341 10.03 -36.56 -14.25
CA ASP A 341 10.83 -36.01 -15.33
C ASP A 341 11.22 -34.54 -15.05
N GLU A 342 11.78 -33.87 -16.06
CA GLU A 342 12.17 -32.46 -15.99
C GLU A 342 10.96 -31.50 -15.92
N GLU A 343 9.80 -31.85 -16.49
CA GLU A 343 8.58 -31.04 -16.40
C GLU A 343 8.04 -31.04 -14.96
N ILE A 344 7.89 -32.22 -14.37
CA ILE A 344 7.43 -32.40 -12.98
C ILE A 344 8.42 -31.79 -11.99
N MET A 345 9.73 -31.89 -12.23
CA MET A 345 10.75 -31.20 -11.43
C MET A 345 10.65 -29.66 -11.57
N ASN A 346 10.40 -29.13 -12.77
CA ASN A 346 10.24 -27.70 -12.97
C ASN A 346 8.92 -27.17 -12.39
N ALA A 347 7.85 -27.97 -12.41
CA ALA A 347 6.60 -27.70 -11.69
C ALA A 347 6.83 -27.70 -10.17
N GLN A 348 7.57 -28.68 -9.62
CA GLN A 348 7.98 -28.72 -8.21
C GLN A 348 8.78 -27.47 -7.80
N LYS A 349 9.81 -27.12 -8.58
CA LYS A 349 10.65 -25.93 -8.37
C LYS A 349 9.81 -24.66 -8.41
N SER A 350 8.85 -24.56 -9.34
CA SER A 350 7.94 -23.42 -9.46
C SER A 350 6.96 -23.33 -8.29
N TYR A 351 6.37 -24.45 -7.87
CA TYR A 351 5.49 -24.54 -6.72
C TYR A 351 6.19 -24.08 -5.43
N PHE A 352 7.37 -24.64 -5.12
CA PHE A 352 8.12 -24.20 -3.93
C PHE A 352 8.68 -22.78 -4.05
N LYS A 353 8.94 -22.28 -5.26
CA LYS A 353 9.25 -20.86 -5.49
C LYS A 353 8.06 -19.96 -5.18
N GLN A 354 6.83 -20.36 -5.52
CA GLN A 354 5.59 -19.64 -5.20
C GLN A 354 5.24 -19.72 -3.69
N LEU A 355 5.36 -20.91 -3.09
CA LEU A 355 5.07 -21.13 -1.66
C LEU A 355 6.01 -20.33 -0.74
N ARG A 356 7.26 -20.11 -1.17
CA ARG A 356 8.27 -19.32 -0.45
C ARG A 356 8.16 -17.81 -0.67
N LEU A 357 7.27 -17.34 -1.54
CA LEU A 357 6.95 -15.92 -1.64
C LEU A 357 6.30 -15.47 -0.34
N THR A 358 6.81 -14.41 0.26
CA THR A 358 6.11 -13.75 1.36
C THR A 358 4.77 -13.19 0.84
N ARG A 359 3.82 -12.92 1.76
CA ARG A 359 2.60 -12.18 1.40
C ARG A 359 2.92 -10.89 0.66
N GLU A 360 4.02 -10.23 1.04
CA GLU A 360 4.51 -9.00 0.40
C GLU A 360 4.95 -9.26 -1.05
N ASP A 361 5.75 -10.29 -1.32
CA ASP A 361 6.14 -10.67 -2.69
C ASP A 361 4.92 -11.02 -3.57
N LYS A 362 3.89 -11.63 -2.98
CA LYS A 362 2.63 -11.94 -3.69
C LYS A 362 1.82 -10.67 -3.99
N ILE A 363 1.70 -9.75 -3.04
CA ILE A 363 1.06 -8.43 -3.22
C ILE A 363 1.79 -7.60 -4.29
N ASN A 364 3.12 -7.57 -4.26
CA ASN A 364 3.91 -6.83 -5.26
C ASN A 364 3.81 -7.41 -6.68
N LYS A 365 3.39 -8.67 -6.84
CA LYS A 365 3.03 -9.24 -8.16
C LYS A 365 1.67 -8.78 -8.69
N LEU A 366 0.79 -8.24 -7.85
CA LEU A 366 -0.49 -7.69 -8.31
C LEU A 366 -0.29 -6.35 -9.03
N ARG A 367 0.64 -5.52 -8.55
CA ARG A 367 1.00 -4.19 -9.08
C ARG A 367 1.09 -4.13 -10.62
N LEU A 368 1.72 -5.14 -11.21
CA LEU A 368 2.03 -5.24 -12.64
C LEU A 368 0.96 -5.96 -13.47
N ARG A 369 -0.15 -6.42 -12.87
CA ARG A 369 -1.27 -7.00 -13.62
C ARG A 369 -2.07 -5.89 -14.33
N PRO A 370 -2.79 -6.20 -15.44
CA PRO A 370 -3.78 -5.29 -16.01
C PRO A 370 -4.94 -5.04 -15.03
N ILE A 371 -5.62 -3.90 -15.20
CA ILE A 371 -6.80 -3.52 -14.42
C ILE A 371 -7.97 -4.43 -14.82
N ASN A 372 -8.64 -5.06 -13.84
CA ASN A 372 -9.89 -5.81 -14.03
C ASN A 372 -11.07 -5.13 -13.31
N GLU A 373 -12.30 -5.65 -13.47
CA GLU A 373 -13.48 -5.05 -12.84
C GLU A 373 -13.47 -5.14 -11.31
N GLU A 374 -12.87 -6.18 -10.71
CA GLU A 374 -12.73 -6.32 -9.25
C GLU A 374 -11.83 -5.22 -8.65
N VAL A 375 -10.74 -4.89 -9.35
CA VAL A 375 -9.84 -3.77 -9.01
C VAL A 375 -10.57 -2.44 -9.13
N LYS A 376 -11.39 -2.25 -10.17
CA LYS A 376 -12.24 -1.07 -10.32
C LYS A 376 -13.29 -0.98 -9.21
N GLU A 377 -13.92 -2.08 -8.81
CA GLU A 377 -14.91 -2.11 -7.72
C GLU A 377 -14.26 -1.72 -6.38
N ILE A 378 -13.10 -2.30 -6.06
CA ILE A 378 -12.29 -1.92 -4.89
C ILE A 378 -11.93 -0.43 -4.95
N GLY A 379 -11.55 0.08 -6.12
CA GLY A 379 -11.26 1.49 -6.36
C GLY A 379 -12.47 2.42 -6.14
N MET A 380 -13.59 2.15 -6.81
CA MET A 380 -14.85 2.89 -6.65
C MET A 380 -15.27 2.94 -5.19
N LYS A 381 -15.30 1.77 -4.53
CA LYS A 381 -15.73 1.65 -3.14
C LYS A 381 -14.84 2.40 -2.17
N TYR A 382 -13.51 2.38 -2.35
CA TYR A 382 -12.59 3.11 -1.48
C TYR A 382 -12.68 4.61 -1.70
N LEU A 383 -12.68 5.07 -2.96
CA LEU A 383 -12.80 6.48 -3.31
C LEU A 383 -14.12 7.09 -2.80
N SER A 384 -15.24 6.39 -3.04
CA SER A 384 -16.57 6.80 -2.58
C SER A 384 -16.67 6.82 -1.06
N GLU A 385 -16.10 5.84 -0.36
CA GLU A 385 -16.07 5.83 1.12
C GLU A 385 -15.30 7.04 1.65
N LYS A 386 -14.17 7.37 1.01
CA LYS A 386 -13.31 8.48 1.42
C LYS A 386 -13.93 9.85 1.13
N LEU A 387 -14.59 10.04 -0.01
CA LEU A 387 -15.32 11.27 -0.31
C LEU A 387 -16.56 11.43 0.58
N HIS A 388 -17.34 10.37 0.80
CA HIS A 388 -18.49 10.37 1.71
C HIS A 388 -18.10 10.65 3.18
N GLN A 389 -16.90 10.24 3.62
CA GLN A 389 -16.35 10.60 4.94
C GLN A 389 -16.04 12.10 5.10
N ILE A 390 -15.82 12.84 3.99
CA ILE A 390 -15.62 14.30 4.01
C ILE A 390 -16.94 15.05 3.88
N ALA A 391 -17.84 14.55 3.01
CA ALA A 391 -19.08 15.22 2.65
C ALA A 391 -20.28 14.25 2.63
N PRO A 392 -20.75 13.77 3.80
CA PRO A 392 -21.77 12.71 3.89
C PRO A 392 -23.19 13.12 3.41
N GLY A 393 -23.39 14.40 3.09
CA GLY A 393 -24.62 14.89 2.44
C GLY A 393 -24.59 14.81 0.91
N VAL A 394 -23.42 14.68 0.30
CA VAL A 394 -23.24 14.69 -1.16
C VAL A 394 -23.58 13.32 -1.73
N LEU A 395 -24.76 13.20 -2.33
CA LEU A 395 -25.26 11.92 -2.88
C LEU A 395 -24.38 11.38 -4.01
N ASP A 396 -23.76 12.28 -4.79
CA ASP A 396 -22.87 11.93 -5.89
C ASP A 396 -21.54 11.34 -5.44
N TYR A 397 -21.14 11.52 -4.17
CA TYR A 397 -19.98 10.86 -3.59
C TYR A 397 -20.32 9.47 -3.03
N GLY A 398 -21.60 9.09 -3.03
CA GLY A 398 -22.11 7.81 -2.57
C GLY A 398 -22.93 7.91 -1.29
N ILE A 399 -23.49 6.78 -0.87
CA ILE A 399 -24.34 6.65 0.31
C ILE A 399 -23.83 5.47 1.13
N TYR A 400 -23.49 5.69 2.40
CA TYR A 400 -23.02 4.64 3.33
C TYR A 400 -23.95 4.56 4.55
N LYS A 401 -25.22 4.23 4.32
CA LYS A 401 -26.21 3.99 5.38
C LYS A 401 -26.28 2.50 5.73
N ILE A 402 -26.75 2.19 6.93
CA ILE A 402 -26.81 0.81 7.45
C ILE A 402 -27.61 -0.11 6.50
N ASP A 403 -28.70 0.42 5.95
CA ASP A 403 -29.64 -0.32 5.09
C ASP A 403 -29.31 -0.22 3.59
N SER A 404 -28.39 0.67 3.19
CA SER A 404 -27.98 0.86 1.80
C SER A 404 -26.58 1.45 1.64
N VAL A 405 -25.73 0.71 0.93
CA VAL A 405 -24.42 1.18 0.49
C VAL A 405 -24.43 1.32 -1.04
N LYS A 406 -24.27 2.54 -1.56
CA LYS A 406 -24.12 2.84 -2.99
C LYS A 406 -22.83 3.62 -3.21
N TYR A 407 -21.88 3.00 -3.89
CA TYR A 407 -20.58 3.60 -4.25
C TYR A 407 -20.38 3.77 -5.76
N ASP A 408 -21.33 3.30 -6.57
CA ASP A 408 -21.27 3.29 -8.03
C ASP A 408 -22.02 4.52 -8.62
N THR A 409 -21.85 5.70 -8.03
CA THR A 409 -22.44 6.93 -8.58
C THR A 409 -21.81 7.29 -9.92
N ASP A 410 -22.50 8.08 -10.73
CA ASP A 410 -22.00 8.43 -12.06
C ASP A 410 -20.79 9.38 -12.00
N PHE A 411 -20.68 10.17 -10.92
CA PHE A 411 -19.48 10.94 -10.54
C PHE A 411 -18.28 10.01 -10.29
N ILE A 412 -18.44 8.99 -9.44
CA ILE A 412 -17.37 8.04 -9.10
C ILE A 412 -17.00 7.16 -10.31
N LYS A 413 -17.99 6.75 -11.12
CA LYS A 413 -17.77 6.04 -12.39
C LYS A 413 -16.95 6.86 -13.38
N GLN A 414 -17.21 8.16 -13.53
CA GLN A 414 -16.42 9.03 -14.42
C GLN A 414 -14.94 9.10 -13.99
N ILE A 415 -14.67 9.35 -12.70
CA ILE A 415 -13.29 9.34 -12.15
C ILE A 415 -12.60 8.01 -12.43
N ILE A 416 -13.25 6.89 -12.11
CA ILE A 416 -12.66 5.56 -12.30
C ILE A 416 -12.46 5.22 -13.78
N LEU A 417 -13.34 5.67 -14.67
CA LEU A 417 -13.15 5.55 -16.12
C LEU A 417 -11.99 6.40 -16.62
N LYS A 418 -11.82 7.63 -16.12
CA LYS A 418 -10.71 8.52 -16.51
C LYS A 418 -9.36 7.97 -16.05
N ILE A 419 -9.25 7.52 -14.80
CA ILE A 419 -8.04 6.84 -14.28
C ILE A 419 -7.79 5.52 -15.02
N THR A 420 -8.83 4.76 -15.37
CA THR A 420 -8.66 3.53 -16.19
C THR A 420 -8.11 3.83 -17.58
N LYS A 421 -8.52 4.94 -18.22
CA LYS A 421 -8.04 5.33 -19.56
C LYS A 421 -6.55 5.74 -19.56
N SER A 422 -6.04 6.33 -18.48
CA SER A 422 -4.64 6.75 -18.36
C SER A 422 -3.70 5.65 -17.82
N CYS A 423 -4.23 4.60 -17.18
CA CYS A 423 -3.43 3.58 -16.51
C CYS A 423 -3.49 2.18 -17.16
N HIS A 424 -2.31 1.59 -17.32
CA HIS A 424 -2.15 0.25 -17.93
C HIS A 424 -2.16 -0.90 -16.90
N ASN A 425 -1.96 -0.61 -15.62
CA ASN A 425 -1.80 -1.62 -14.56
C ASN A 425 -2.44 -1.19 -13.22
N ILE A 426 -2.58 -2.15 -12.31
CA ILE A 426 -3.21 -1.95 -10.99
C ILE A 426 -2.47 -0.89 -10.15
N GLU A 427 -1.13 -0.83 -10.21
CA GLU A 427 -0.36 0.16 -9.46
C GLU A 427 -0.65 1.60 -9.88
N CYS A 428 -0.61 1.89 -11.19
CA CYS A 428 -0.97 3.21 -11.71
C CYS A 428 -2.40 3.59 -11.31
N PHE A 429 -3.34 2.65 -11.47
CA PHE A 429 -4.75 2.87 -11.15
C PHE A 429 -4.98 3.22 -9.67
N PHE A 430 -4.40 2.45 -8.75
CA PHE A 430 -4.46 2.77 -7.33
C PHE A 430 -3.64 4.00 -6.94
N SER A 431 -2.60 4.36 -7.70
CA SER A 431 -1.87 5.62 -7.52
C SER A 431 -2.73 6.84 -7.83
N GLY A 432 -3.50 6.81 -8.94
CA GLY A 432 -4.46 7.87 -9.27
C GLY A 432 -5.54 8.05 -8.19
N ILE A 433 -6.04 6.96 -7.62
CA ILE A 433 -6.99 7.02 -6.49
C ILE A 433 -6.31 7.55 -5.22
N ALA A 434 -5.08 7.12 -4.95
CA ALA A 434 -4.31 7.60 -3.79
C ALA A 434 -3.98 9.10 -3.90
N ASP A 435 -3.70 9.63 -5.10
CA ASP A 435 -3.45 11.05 -5.35
C ASP A 435 -4.69 11.95 -5.24
N ILE A 436 -5.90 11.37 -5.21
CA ILE A 436 -7.12 12.07 -4.77
C ILE A 436 -7.25 11.96 -3.25
N VAL A 437 -7.24 10.72 -2.73
CA VAL A 437 -7.58 10.44 -1.32
C VAL A 437 -6.55 10.98 -0.32
N VAL A 438 -5.26 11.05 -0.67
CA VAL A 438 -4.22 11.47 0.28
C VAL A 438 -4.47 12.88 0.82
N TYR A 439 -4.82 13.83 -0.03
CA TYR A 439 -5.06 15.24 0.32
C TYR A 439 -6.29 15.44 1.21
N LEU A 440 -7.32 14.58 1.06
CA LEU A 440 -8.49 14.57 1.95
C LEU A 440 -8.14 14.23 3.41
N ASN A 441 -6.99 13.58 3.64
CA ASN A 441 -6.52 13.06 4.93
C ASN A 441 -5.27 13.80 5.45
N LEU A 442 -5.14 15.10 5.13
CA LEU A 442 -4.07 16.00 5.58
C LEU A 442 -4.55 17.04 6.61
N GLU A 443 -5.33 16.63 7.62
CA GLU A 443 -5.95 17.54 8.61
C GLU A 443 -4.98 18.43 9.41
N SER A 444 -3.67 18.14 9.38
CA SER A 444 -2.61 18.90 10.04
C SER A 444 -1.81 19.82 9.10
N ILE A 445 -2.08 19.81 7.79
CA ILE A 445 -1.28 20.52 6.78
C ILE A 445 -2.14 21.61 6.16
N GLY A 446 -1.71 22.87 6.27
CA GLY A 446 -2.39 24.00 5.67
C GLY A 446 -3.70 24.38 6.38
N GLN A 447 -4.65 24.86 5.59
CA GLN A 447 -6.01 25.23 6.02
C GLN A 447 -7.05 24.21 5.54
N GLY A 448 -6.64 23.24 4.72
CA GLY A 448 -7.46 22.16 4.18
C GLY A 448 -8.31 22.59 2.99
N ILE A 449 -7.90 23.60 2.23
CA ILE A 449 -8.71 24.25 1.18
C ILE A 449 -9.33 23.24 0.21
N TYR A 450 -8.54 22.29 -0.29
CA TYR A 450 -9.03 21.21 -1.16
C TYR A 450 -10.13 20.36 -0.51
N ARG A 451 -9.98 19.99 0.77
CA ARG A 451 -10.99 19.24 1.53
C ARG A 451 -12.29 20.04 1.69
N LYS A 452 -12.17 21.36 1.93
CA LYS A 452 -13.33 22.26 2.06
C LYS A 452 -14.08 22.39 0.72
N ARG A 453 -13.36 22.62 -0.39
CA ARG A 453 -13.92 22.67 -1.76
C ARG A 453 -14.63 21.39 -2.18
N ILE A 454 -14.08 20.23 -1.83
CA ILE A 454 -14.73 18.92 -2.01
C ILE A 454 -16.05 18.85 -1.24
N LYS A 455 -16.09 19.36 0.00
CA LYS A 455 -17.32 19.43 0.79
C LYS A 455 -18.38 20.37 0.21
N GLN A 456 -18.00 21.29 -0.67
CA GLN A 456 -18.88 22.23 -1.39
C GLN A 456 -19.15 21.82 -2.85
N GLU A 457 -18.74 20.62 -3.27
CA GLU A 457 -19.00 20.07 -4.62
C GLU A 457 -18.35 20.88 -5.77
N TYR A 458 -17.27 21.64 -5.50
CA TYR A 458 -16.68 22.58 -6.47
C TYR A 458 -16.02 21.94 -7.70
N TYR A 459 -15.61 20.68 -7.64
CA TYR A 459 -14.82 20.03 -8.68
C TYR A 459 -15.63 19.00 -9.47
N LEU A 460 -15.57 19.10 -10.80
CA LEU A 460 -16.07 18.06 -11.71
C LEU A 460 -15.33 16.72 -11.51
N PRO A 461 -15.97 15.58 -11.83
CA PRO A 461 -15.32 14.26 -11.75
C PRO A 461 -13.99 14.21 -12.52
N ASP A 462 -14.01 14.79 -13.72
CA ASP A 462 -12.89 14.76 -14.64
C ASP A 462 -11.73 15.66 -14.20
N VAL A 463 -12.04 16.81 -13.59
CA VAL A 463 -11.04 17.75 -13.04
C VAL A 463 -10.33 17.14 -11.84
N LEU A 464 -11.05 16.42 -10.99
CA LEU A 464 -10.52 15.84 -9.75
C LEU A 464 -9.31 14.92 -9.98
N VAL A 465 -9.22 14.31 -11.16
CA VAL A 465 -8.13 13.45 -11.62
C VAL A 465 -6.93 14.24 -12.16
N GLU A 466 -7.15 15.45 -12.69
CA GLU A 466 -6.13 16.27 -13.37
C GLU A 466 -5.49 17.34 -12.48
N LEU A 467 -6.15 17.75 -11.39
CA LEU A 467 -5.61 18.71 -10.41
C LEU A 467 -4.20 18.33 -9.95
N THR A 468 -3.26 19.24 -10.11
CA THR A 468 -1.88 19.05 -9.64
C THR A 468 -1.78 19.09 -8.11
N HIS A 469 -0.67 18.60 -7.55
CA HIS A 469 -0.36 18.71 -6.11
C HIS A 469 -0.42 20.17 -5.60
N LYS A 470 -0.18 21.15 -6.47
CA LYS A 470 -0.19 22.59 -6.16
C LYS A 470 -1.62 23.12 -6.06
N GLU A 471 -2.50 22.72 -6.97
CA GLU A 471 -3.92 23.09 -6.96
C GLU A 471 -4.71 22.35 -5.86
N LYS A 472 -4.17 21.22 -5.37
CA LYS A 472 -4.65 20.50 -4.18
C LYS A 472 -4.13 21.08 -2.85
N LEU A 473 -3.15 21.99 -2.87
CA LEU A 473 -2.58 22.68 -1.70
C LEU A 473 -2.32 24.18 -1.97
N PRO A 474 -3.31 24.96 -2.42
CA PRO A 474 -3.13 26.37 -2.78
C PRO A 474 -2.70 27.26 -1.61
N GLU A 475 -2.87 26.83 -0.35
CA GLU A 475 -2.32 27.52 0.82
C GLU A 475 -0.79 27.36 1.00
N LEU A 476 -0.12 26.54 0.18
CA LEU A 476 1.34 26.35 0.16
C LEU A 476 1.99 26.83 -1.14
N PHE A 477 1.22 26.97 -2.22
CA PHE A 477 1.72 27.27 -3.56
C PHE A 477 1.01 28.48 -4.18
N ILE A 478 1.78 29.52 -4.51
CA ILE A 478 1.30 30.74 -5.14
C ILE A 478 1.84 30.79 -6.57
N HIS A 479 0.94 30.86 -7.56
CA HIS A 479 1.27 30.74 -8.98
C HIS A 479 2.19 29.53 -9.30
N GLY A 480 1.97 28.42 -8.58
CA GLY A 480 2.77 27.19 -8.73
C GLY A 480 4.18 27.25 -8.12
N VAL A 481 4.58 28.34 -7.47
CA VAL A 481 5.83 28.46 -6.69
C VAL A 481 5.52 28.19 -5.22
N SER A 482 6.41 27.46 -4.52
CA SER A 482 6.23 27.20 -3.08
C SER A 482 6.46 28.46 -2.24
N ILE A 483 5.61 28.70 -1.25
CA ILE A 483 5.81 29.76 -0.24
C ILE A 483 7.05 29.47 0.61
N ASP A 484 7.19 28.23 1.08
CA ASP A 484 8.38 27.71 1.76
C ASP A 484 8.83 26.43 1.04
N PRO A 485 9.94 26.45 0.27
CA PRO A 485 10.44 25.29 -0.44
C PRO A 485 10.88 24.12 0.46
N GLU A 486 11.38 24.38 1.66
CA GLU A 486 11.80 23.31 2.58
C GLU A 486 10.58 22.63 3.20
N GLN A 487 9.62 23.41 3.69
CA GLN A 487 8.36 22.93 4.23
C GLN A 487 7.60 22.09 3.19
N SER A 488 7.50 22.57 1.95
CA SER A 488 6.80 21.83 0.88
C SER A 488 7.53 20.54 0.50
N ALA A 489 8.87 20.53 0.44
CA ALA A 489 9.63 19.29 0.20
C ALA A 489 9.45 18.25 1.33
N GLN A 490 9.25 18.68 2.58
CA GLN A 490 8.86 17.80 3.68
C GLN A 490 7.43 17.26 3.49
N ILE A 491 6.49 18.11 3.08
CA ILE A 491 5.08 17.78 2.85
C ILE A 491 4.91 16.81 1.66
N ASP A 492 5.62 17.01 0.55
CA ASP A 492 5.62 16.09 -0.60
C ASP A 492 6.11 14.70 -0.19
N LYS A 493 7.17 14.63 0.62
CA LYS A 493 7.68 13.36 1.17
C LYS A 493 6.65 12.67 2.10
N ILE A 494 5.88 13.43 2.87
CA ILE A 494 4.78 12.92 3.70
C ILE A 494 3.65 12.37 2.80
N ILE A 495 3.30 13.09 1.74
CA ILE A 495 2.27 12.72 0.77
C ILE A 495 2.64 11.42 0.07
N GLU A 496 3.85 11.29 -0.45
CA GLU A 496 4.30 10.06 -1.14
C GLU A 496 4.30 8.83 -0.22
N VAL A 497 4.73 8.98 1.04
CA VAL A 497 4.64 7.86 2.01
C VAL A 497 3.18 7.48 2.30
N LYS A 498 2.27 8.46 2.41
CA LYS A 498 0.82 8.19 2.56
C LYS A 498 0.23 7.54 1.30
N LYS A 499 0.60 7.98 0.09
CA LYS A 499 0.17 7.35 -1.18
C LYS A 499 0.59 5.89 -1.24
N ILE A 500 1.86 5.59 -0.98
CA ILE A 500 2.39 4.22 -0.99
C ILE A 500 1.63 3.32 0.01
N ALA A 501 1.28 3.85 1.20
CA ALA A 501 0.48 3.12 2.17
C ALA A 501 -0.96 2.86 1.70
N ILE A 502 -1.61 3.81 1.02
CA ILE A 502 -2.94 3.65 0.41
C ILE A 502 -2.89 2.61 -0.73
N ILE A 503 -1.92 2.72 -1.64
CA ILE A 503 -1.71 1.77 -2.74
C ILE A 503 -1.51 0.36 -2.19
N HIS A 504 -0.69 0.19 -1.14
CA HIS A 504 -0.49 -1.12 -0.50
C HIS A 504 -1.76 -1.66 0.16
N GLN A 505 -2.54 -0.82 0.87
CA GLN A 505 -3.82 -1.22 1.43
C GLN A 505 -4.75 -1.78 0.35
N LEU A 506 -4.88 -1.07 -0.78
CA LEU A 506 -5.74 -1.49 -1.90
C LEU A 506 -5.25 -2.79 -2.55
N LEU A 507 -3.95 -2.93 -2.82
CA LEU A 507 -3.36 -4.19 -3.31
C LEU A 507 -3.53 -5.35 -2.32
N SER A 508 -3.43 -5.07 -1.02
CA SER A 508 -3.64 -6.04 0.05
C SER A 508 -5.10 -6.51 0.12
N ASP A 509 -6.07 -5.65 -0.22
CA ASP A 509 -7.48 -6.05 -0.31
C ASP A 509 -7.86 -6.75 -1.62
N VAL A 510 -7.25 -6.42 -2.77
CA VAL A 510 -7.30 -7.29 -3.98
C VAL A 510 -6.75 -8.68 -3.64
N TYR A 511 -5.59 -8.73 -2.98
CA TYR A 511 -4.98 -9.99 -2.54
C TYR A 511 -5.89 -10.79 -1.59
N ASN A 512 -6.57 -10.11 -0.67
CA ASN A 512 -7.51 -10.73 0.26
C ASN A 512 -8.78 -11.25 -0.44
N LEU A 513 -9.21 -10.61 -1.54
CA LEU A 513 -10.34 -11.04 -2.35
C LEU A 513 -10.00 -12.30 -3.16
N GLU A 514 -8.81 -12.33 -3.79
CA GLU A 514 -8.27 -13.51 -4.47
C GLU A 514 -7.99 -14.69 -3.52
N ASN A 515 -7.64 -14.41 -2.25
CA ASN A 515 -7.16 -15.40 -1.29
C ASN A 515 -7.96 -15.37 0.03
N PRO A 516 -9.28 -15.64 0.04
CA PRO A 516 -10.14 -15.50 1.22
C PRO A 516 -9.80 -16.49 2.36
N GLY A 517 -9.03 -17.53 2.07
CA GLY A 517 -8.51 -18.47 3.07
C GLY A 517 -7.23 -18.00 3.79
N GLU A 518 -6.54 -16.95 3.30
CA GLU A 518 -5.36 -16.42 3.99
C GLU A 518 -5.75 -15.40 5.07
N ARG A 519 -5.06 -15.47 6.21
CA ARG A 519 -5.30 -14.58 7.35
C ARG A 519 -4.94 -13.12 6.99
N LYS A 520 -5.93 -12.22 7.03
CA LYS A 520 -5.70 -10.76 6.97
C LYS A 520 -4.74 -10.32 8.11
N PRO A 521 -3.76 -9.42 7.85
CA PRO A 521 -2.91 -8.87 8.89
C PRO A 521 -3.73 -8.05 9.89
N THR A 522 -3.54 -8.25 11.19
CA THR A 522 -4.24 -7.48 12.24
C THR A 522 -3.61 -6.11 12.54
N ARG A 523 -2.54 -5.74 11.82
CA ARG A 523 -1.90 -4.43 11.78
C ARG A 523 -1.37 -4.22 10.35
N SER A 524 -1.36 -2.98 9.87
CA SER A 524 -0.61 -2.65 8.65
C SER A 524 0.88 -2.89 8.86
N SER A 525 1.59 -3.34 7.81
CA SER A 525 3.05 -3.37 7.75
C SER A 525 3.65 -1.97 7.58
N TYR A 526 2.87 -1.04 7.02
CA TYR A 526 3.24 0.36 6.89
C TYR A 526 3.00 1.06 8.22
N GLY A 527 4.08 1.51 8.85
CA GLY A 527 4.00 2.33 10.04
C GLY A 527 3.19 3.58 9.75
N ILE A 528 2.25 3.91 10.63
CA ILE A 528 1.57 5.20 10.60
C ILE A 528 2.65 6.25 10.84
N VAL A 529 3.00 7.02 9.80
CA VAL A 529 3.78 8.24 9.98
C VAL A 529 2.87 9.23 10.69
N SER A 530 3.00 9.25 12.01
CA SER A 530 2.42 10.30 12.84
C SER A 530 3.02 11.62 12.40
N LEU A 531 2.16 12.56 12.02
CA LEU A 531 2.55 13.95 11.91
C LEU A 531 2.42 14.51 13.32
N ASP A 532 3.54 14.51 14.05
CA ASP A 532 3.60 14.83 15.47
C ASP A 532 3.35 16.33 15.70
N ASN A 533 2.08 16.71 15.68
CA ASN A 533 1.49 17.99 16.08
C ASN A 533 1.91 19.27 15.35
N ASP A 534 2.89 19.24 14.43
CA ASP A 534 3.27 20.38 13.60
C ASP A 534 2.13 20.77 12.64
N LYS A 535 1.28 21.70 13.11
CA LYS A 535 0.23 22.34 12.33
C LYS A 535 0.85 23.39 11.43
N PHE A 536 1.09 23.01 10.17
CA PHE A 536 1.62 23.88 9.13
C PHE A 536 0.63 25.00 8.78
N LYS A 537 0.61 26.07 9.59
CA LYS A 537 -0.19 27.27 9.37
C LYS A 537 0.57 28.30 8.54
N THR A 538 0.33 28.29 7.24
CA THR A 538 0.63 29.43 6.37
C THR A 538 -0.48 30.48 6.47
N ASP A 539 -0.12 31.73 6.72
CA ASP A 539 -1.03 32.88 6.55
C ASP A 539 -0.92 33.38 5.10
N TRP A 540 -1.30 32.52 4.16
CA TRP A 540 -1.04 32.74 2.73
C TRP A 540 -1.78 33.95 2.14
N LYS A 541 -2.82 34.46 2.82
CA LYS A 541 -3.54 35.68 2.43
C LYS A 541 -2.66 36.94 2.47
N VAL A 542 -1.53 36.94 3.20
CA VAL A 542 -0.60 38.10 3.22
C VAL A 542 0.13 38.34 1.89
N TYR A 543 0.13 37.36 0.98
CA TYR A 543 0.72 37.48 -0.35
C TYR A 543 -0.26 38.04 -1.40
N CYS A 544 -1.54 38.16 -1.06
CA CYS A 544 -2.50 38.94 -1.83
C CYS A 544 -2.11 40.42 -1.77
N SER A 545 -2.14 41.14 -2.89
CA SER A 545 -1.75 42.56 -2.93
C SER A 545 -2.68 43.48 -2.12
N TYR A 546 -3.88 43.00 -1.80
CA TYR A 546 -4.88 43.68 -0.97
C TYR A 546 -5.52 42.64 -0.02
N PRO A 547 -4.86 42.22 1.08
CA PRO A 547 -5.35 41.14 1.95
C PRO A 547 -6.71 41.44 2.60
N GLU A 548 -6.99 42.73 2.85
CA GLU A 548 -8.26 43.18 3.41
C GLU A 548 -9.46 42.88 2.49
N ASP A 549 -9.26 42.77 1.17
CA ASP A 549 -10.33 42.47 0.20
C ASP A 549 -10.80 41.01 0.27
N VAL A 550 -9.99 40.11 0.85
CA VAL A 550 -10.24 38.66 0.95
C VAL A 550 -10.25 38.15 2.40
N LYS A 551 -10.36 39.08 3.35
CA LYS A 551 -10.30 38.86 4.79
C LYS A 551 -11.57 38.19 5.32
N ASP A 552 -12.72 38.69 4.88
CA ASP A 552 -14.06 38.19 5.25
C ASP A 552 -14.56 37.10 4.28
N ILE A 553 -13.70 36.63 3.36
CA ILE A 553 -14.01 35.57 2.39
C ILE A 553 -13.39 34.25 2.88
N ASP A 554 -14.19 33.18 2.88
CA ASP A 554 -13.75 31.83 3.26
C ASP A 554 -12.58 31.33 2.38
N ASP A 555 -11.62 30.62 2.97
CA ASP A 555 -10.34 30.26 2.31
C ASP A 555 -10.55 29.37 1.07
N GLU A 556 -11.60 28.56 1.07
CA GLU A 556 -12.09 27.76 -0.05
C GLU A 556 -12.53 28.59 -1.26
N ASP A 557 -13.08 29.79 -1.05
CA ASP A 557 -13.68 30.61 -2.09
C ASP A 557 -12.68 31.48 -2.85
N ILE A 558 -11.40 31.50 -2.43
CA ILE A 558 -10.40 32.44 -2.96
C ILE A 558 -9.47 31.77 -3.98
N ILE A 559 -9.14 32.50 -5.05
CA ILE A 559 -8.17 32.09 -6.07
C ILE A 559 -7.13 33.19 -6.37
N HIS A 560 -5.88 32.76 -6.60
CA HIS A 560 -4.74 33.61 -6.96
C HIS A 560 -4.69 33.91 -8.47
N TYR A 561 -4.54 35.18 -8.84
CA TYR A 561 -4.23 35.64 -10.20
C TYR A 561 -2.92 36.45 -10.19
N LEU A 562 -2.02 36.22 -11.15
CA LEU A 562 -0.85 37.07 -11.37
C LEU A 562 -1.15 38.03 -12.54
N ASP A 563 -1.17 39.34 -12.28
CA ASP A 563 -1.29 40.35 -13.34
C ASP A 563 0.07 40.55 -14.00
N ASN A 564 0.18 40.14 -15.27
CA ASN A 564 1.43 40.20 -16.05
C ASN A 564 1.91 41.63 -16.33
N GLU A 565 1.05 42.66 -16.20
CA GLU A 565 1.43 44.05 -16.47
C GLU A 565 2.15 44.73 -15.29
N ASP A 566 1.95 44.26 -14.05
CA ASP A 566 2.58 44.85 -12.87
C ASP A 566 3.22 43.84 -11.90
N SER A 567 3.22 42.56 -12.28
CA SER A 567 3.77 41.42 -11.55
C SER A 567 3.16 41.20 -10.15
N LYS A 568 1.94 41.69 -9.91
CA LYS A 568 1.26 41.53 -8.61
C LYS A 568 0.31 40.34 -8.56
N ILE A 569 0.25 39.72 -7.38
CA ILE A 569 -0.72 38.67 -7.06
C ILE A 569 -1.99 39.33 -6.54
N TYR A 570 -3.07 39.14 -7.29
CA TYR A 570 -4.43 39.48 -6.89
C TYR A 570 -5.14 38.23 -6.37
N CYS A 571 -6.09 38.42 -5.48
CA CYS A 571 -6.89 37.34 -4.90
C CYS A 571 -8.36 37.68 -5.12
N PHE A 572 -9.11 36.75 -5.72
CA PHE A 572 -10.51 36.95 -6.09
C PHE A 572 -11.40 35.85 -5.53
N ASN A 573 -12.68 36.16 -5.30
CA ASN A 573 -13.70 35.16 -5.03
C ASN A 573 -14.05 34.40 -6.31
N ILE A 574 -13.97 33.07 -6.28
CA ILE A 574 -14.25 32.20 -7.44
C ILE A 574 -15.71 32.36 -7.89
N LYS A 575 -16.65 32.61 -6.95
CA LYS A 575 -18.07 32.88 -7.28
C LYS A 575 -18.23 34.15 -8.09
N ASP A 576 -17.64 35.25 -7.63
CA ASP A 576 -17.76 36.56 -8.28
C ASP A 576 -17.10 36.57 -9.67
N VAL A 577 -15.98 35.86 -9.82
CA VAL A 577 -15.34 35.63 -11.14
C VAL A 577 -16.26 34.81 -12.06
N MET A 578 -16.78 33.67 -11.60
CA MET A 578 -17.64 32.81 -12.42
C MET A 578 -18.93 33.52 -12.86
N LEU A 579 -19.58 34.25 -11.95
CA LEU A 579 -20.77 35.06 -12.26
C LEU A 579 -20.46 36.12 -13.31
N SER A 580 -19.40 36.90 -13.11
CA SER A 580 -19.00 37.96 -14.05
C SER A 580 -18.71 37.40 -15.46
N VAL A 581 -18.07 36.23 -15.55
CA VAL A 581 -17.76 35.59 -16.84
C VAL A 581 -19.03 35.05 -17.50
N HIS A 582 -20.01 34.54 -16.74
CA HIS A 582 -21.32 34.15 -17.28
C HIS A 582 -22.16 35.35 -17.75
N GLU A 583 -22.12 36.48 -17.03
CA GLU A 583 -22.92 37.68 -17.34
C GLU A 583 -22.31 38.54 -18.47
N THR A 584 -20.99 38.69 -18.48
CA THR A 584 -20.28 39.68 -19.34
C THR A 584 -19.28 39.07 -20.33
N GLY A 585 -19.01 37.77 -20.24
CA GLY A 585 -17.98 37.10 -21.03
C GLY A 585 -16.54 37.36 -20.56
N GLY A 586 -16.34 38.02 -19.40
CA GLY A 586 -15.03 38.29 -18.83
C GLY A 586 -15.10 38.63 -17.33
N PHE A 587 -13.96 38.99 -16.75
CA PHE A 587 -13.88 39.51 -15.38
C PHE A 587 -12.94 40.72 -15.35
N LEU A 588 -13.39 41.83 -14.76
CA LEU A 588 -12.64 43.06 -14.64
C LEU A 588 -12.02 43.13 -13.24
N ASN A 589 -10.69 43.16 -13.13
CA ASN A 589 -9.98 43.28 -11.85
C ASN A 589 -10.38 44.62 -11.17
N PRO A 590 -11.06 44.61 -10.00
CA PRO A 590 -11.56 45.83 -9.37
C PRO A 590 -10.48 46.83 -8.93
N ARG A 591 -9.20 46.40 -8.91
CA ARG A 591 -8.06 47.21 -8.47
C ARG A 591 -7.22 47.78 -9.63
N THR A 592 -7.15 47.10 -10.77
CA THR A 592 -6.45 47.62 -11.97
C THR A 592 -7.39 48.17 -13.04
N ASN A 593 -8.70 47.89 -12.95
CA ASN A 593 -9.71 48.22 -13.97
C ASN A 593 -9.32 47.68 -15.37
N ARG A 594 -8.66 46.52 -15.39
CA ARG A 594 -8.29 45.75 -16.59
C ARG A 594 -9.05 44.42 -16.61
N TYR A 595 -9.26 43.86 -17.80
CA TYR A 595 -9.73 42.48 -17.90
C TYR A 595 -8.63 41.51 -17.48
N VAL A 596 -9.03 40.52 -16.68
CA VAL A 596 -8.18 39.39 -16.28
C VAL A 596 -7.94 38.48 -17.50
N SER A 597 -6.74 37.89 -17.58
CA SER A 597 -6.30 37.17 -18.78
C SER A 597 -7.22 36.00 -19.16
N LYS A 598 -7.54 35.85 -20.45
CA LYS A 598 -8.48 34.82 -20.91
C LYS A 598 -8.07 33.41 -20.48
N ALA A 599 -6.77 33.09 -20.52
CA ALA A 599 -6.27 31.78 -20.11
C ALA A 599 -6.57 31.44 -18.64
N PHE A 600 -6.61 32.43 -17.74
CA PHE A 600 -7.01 32.23 -16.35
C PHE A 600 -8.51 32.01 -16.21
N LEU A 601 -9.33 32.74 -16.98
CA LEU A 601 -10.79 32.54 -17.01
C LEU A 601 -11.15 31.16 -17.59
N ASP A 602 -10.50 30.77 -18.69
CA ASP A 602 -10.60 29.44 -19.29
C ASP A 602 -10.16 28.33 -18.28
N GLN A 603 -9.12 28.56 -17.47
CA GLN A 603 -8.71 27.65 -16.40
C GLN A 603 -9.77 27.54 -15.29
N ILE A 604 -10.34 28.66 -14.84
CA ILE A 604 -11.39 28.64 -13.80
C ILE A 604 -12.64 27.91 -14.31
N GLN A 605 -13.13 28.25 -15.51
CA GLN A 605 -14.31 27.61 -16.10
C GLN A 605 -14.13 26.11 -16.34
N SER A 606 -12.91 25.66 -16.66
CA SER A 606 -12.61 24.24 -16.80
C SER A 606 -12.39 23.53 -15.46
N THR A 607 -12.09 24.25 -14.37
CA THR A 607 -11.81 23.67 -13.04
C THR A 607 -13.05 23.59 -12.13
N PHE A 608 -13.94 24.57 -12.16
CA PHE A 608 -14.97 24.77 -11.13
C PHE A 608 -16.40 24.66 -11.66
N ASP A 609 -17.20 23.76 -11.07
CA ASP A 609 -18.63 23.59 -11.40
C ASP A 609 -19.54 24.53 -10.57
N ILE A 610 -19.15 25.81 -10.48
CA ILE A 610 -20.03 26.85 -9.92
C ILE A 610 -21.09 27.20 -10.95
N LYS A 611 -22.15 26.39 -10.97
CA LYS A 611 -23.40 26.78 -11.62
C LYS A 611 -23.84 28.12 -11.03
N PRO A 612 -24.24 29.12 -11.84
CA PRO A 612 -24.84 30.32 -11.29
C PRO A 612 -26.00 29.91 -10.37
N PRO A 613 -26.22 30.61 -9.24
CA PRO A 613 -27.33 30.29 -8.37
C PRO A 613 -28.58 30.39 -9.24
N LYS A 614 -29.28 29.25 -9.43
CA LYS A 614 -30.55 29.26 -10.16
C LYS A 614 -31.37 30.36 -9.53
N GLU A 615 -31.75 31.35 -10.33
CA GLU A 615 -32.61 32.42 -9.85
C GLU A 615 -33.74 31.73 -9.09
N VAL A 616 -33.83 32.01 -7.80
CA VAL A 616 -35.00 31.63 -7.03
C VAL A 616 -36.06 32.55 -7.57
N SER A 617 -36.69 32.13 -8.68
CA SER A 617 -37.83 32.80 -9.28
C SER A 617 -38.82 32.93 -8.14
N ASP A 618 -38.93 34.15 -7.60
CA ASP A 618 -39.51 34.34 -6.27
C ASP A 618 -40.86 33.64 -6.24
N LYS A 619 -41.09 32.86 -5.20
CA LYS A 619 -42.37 32.20 -4.98
C LYS A 619 -43.39 33.28 -4.62
N LYS A 620 -43.87 34.00 -5.65
CA LYS A 620 -45.16 34.67 -5.65
C LYS A 620 -46.16 33.66 -5.11
N ASP A 621 -46.87 34.08 -4.08
CA ASP A 621 -47.68 33.21 -3.24
C ASP A 621 -48.72 32.45 -4.07
N ASP A 622 -48.81 31.13 -3.80
CA ASP A 622 -49.80 30.16 -4.27
C ASP A 622 -50.73 30.58 -5.43
N VAL A 623 -50.18 30.69 -6.64
CA VAL A 623 -50.96 30.60 -7.89
C VAL A 623 -50.95 29.13 -8.36
N LEU A 624 -52.14 28.61 -8.68
CA LEU A 624 -52.33 27.21 -9.08
C LEU A 624 -51.46 26.84 -10.30
N PRO A 625 -51.03 25.57 -10.42
CA PRO A 625 -50.21 25.13 -11.54
C PRO A 625 -50.96 25.32 -12.87
N GLU A 626 -50.38 26.12 -13.76
CA GLU A 626 -50.80 26.14 -15.15
C GLU A 626 -50.63 24.73 -15.74
N LYS A 627 -51.76 24.10 -16.06
CA LYS A 627 -51.75 22.93 -16.93
C LYS A 627 -51.16 23.38 -18.26
N HIS A 628 -50.15 22.66 -18.77
CA HIS A 628 -49.74 22.81 -20.16
C HIS A 628 -50.96 22.66 -21.06
N LEU A 629 -51.40 23.76 -21.68
CA LEU A 629 -52.38 23.73 -22.74
C LEU A 629 -51.77 22.92 -23.89
N ALA A 630 -52.56 22.03 -24.49
CA ALA A 630 -52.09 21.21 -25.60
C ALA A 630 -51.62 22.11 -26.76
N LYS A 631 -50.48 21.77 -27.39
CA LYS A 631 -50.11 22.38 -28.68
C LYS A 631 -51.29 22.20 -29.65
N GLY A 632 -51.63 23.25 -30.40
CA GLY A 632 -52.86 23.31 -31.20
C GLY A 632 -54.03 24.04 -30.51
N LEU A 633 -54.15 24.06 -29.18
CA LEU A 633 -55.35 24.62 -28.53
C LEU A 633 -55.49 26.13 -28.75
N LEU A 634 -54.39 26.89 -28.68
CA LEU A 634 -54.43 28.34 -28.92
C LEU A 634 -54.75 28.65 -30.39
N GLU A 635 -54.23 27.85 -31.32
CA GLU A 635 -54.47 27.98 -32.76
C GLU A 635 -55.93 27.64 -33.12
N LEU A 636 -56.50 26.62 -32.46
CA LEU A 636 -57.92 26.25 -32.59
C LEU A 636 -58.84 27.31 -31.98
N ILE A 637 -58.49 27.91 -30.83
CA ILE A 637 -59.22 29.04 -30.25
C ILE A 637 -59.20 30.25 -31.19
N ILE A 638 -58.03 30.59 -31.76
CA ILE A 638 -57.91 31.70 -32.73
C ILE A 638 -58.74 31.41 -33.98
N LYS A 639 -58.67 30.20 -34.54
CA LYS A 639 -59.47 29.79 -35.70
C LYS A 639 -60.98 29.91 -35.42
N ASN A 640 -61.46 29.42 -34.29
CA ASN A 640 -62.88 29.49 -33.93
C ASN A 640 -63.34 30.94 -33.69
N ILE A 641 -62.46 31.82 -33.18
CA ILE A 641 -62.75 33.26 -33.10
C ILE A 641 -62.84 33.87 -34.51
N GLU A 642 -61.87 33.61 -35.39
CA GLU A 642 -61.89 34.12 -36.77
C GLU A 642 -63.08 33.62 -37.61
N GLU A 643 -63.58 32.41 -37.34
CA GLU A 643 -64.77 31.86 -38.01
C GLU A 643 -66.04 32.47 -37.43
N CYS A 644 -66.12 32.64 -36.12
CA CYS A 644 -67.23 33.33 -35.45
C CYS A 644 -67.31 34.82 -35.80
N GLU A 645 -66.19 35.53 -35.95
CA GLU A 645 -66.16 36.92 -36.43
C GLU A 645 -66.66 37.04 -37.88
N LYS A 646 -66.34 36.06 -38.74
CA LYS A 646 -66.87 36.00 -40.11
C LYS A 646 -68.38 35.77 -40.12
N GLU A 647 -68.89 34.82 -39.32
CA GLU A 647 -70.34 34.59 -39.15
C GLU A 647 -71.07 35.84 -38.62
N PHE A 648 -70.41 36.62 -37.74
CA PHE A 648 -70.92 37.88 -37.21
C PHE A 648 -71.01 38.98 -38.30
N THR A 649 -70.06 39.04 -39.23
CA THR A 649 -70.10 39.98 -40.37
C THR A 649 -71.05 39.57 -41.50
N ASP A 650 -71.35 38.28 -41.63
CA ASP A 650 -72.21 37.71 -42.67
C ASP A 650 -73.72 37.73 -42.31
N GLU A 651 -74.10 38.29 -41.16
CA GLU A 651 -75.45 38.27 -40.56
C GLU A 651 -76.05 36.85 -40.34
N LYS A 652 -75.21 35.80 -40.28
CA LYS A 652 -75.63 34.38 -40.16
C LYS A 652 -75.65 33.84 -38.73
N LEU A 653 -75.74 34.73 -37.74
CA LEU A 653 -75.95 34.32 -36.35
C LEU A 653 -77.30 33.60 -36.22
N ASN A 654 -77.36 32.57 -35.37
CA ASN A 654 -78.63 31.92 -35.07
C ASN A 654 -79.57 32.84 -34.26
N SER A 655 -80.82 32.40 -34.06
CA SER A 655 -81.85 33.22 -33.39
C SER A 655 -81.57 33.56 -31.92
N GLU A 656 -80.49 33.04 -31.32
CA GLU A 656 -80.00 33.42 -29.99
C GLU A 656 -78.75 34.31 -30.02
N GLY A 657 -78.27 34.70 -31.21
CA GLY A 657 -77.08 35.56 -31.37
C GLY A 657 -75.75 34.83 -31.17
N LYS A 658 -75.72 33.50 -31.35
CA LYS A 658 -74.50 32.67 -31.25
C LYS A 658 -73.99 32.28 -32.64
N CYS A 659 -72.68 32.09 -32.72
CA CYS A 659 -72.01 31.46 -33.85
C CYS A 659 -72.32 29.94 -33.87
N HIS A 660 -72.37 29.33 -35.05
CA HIS A 660 -72.70 27.92 -35.25
C HIS A 660 -71.47 27.00 -35.25
N SER A 661 -70.26 27.54 -35.44
CA SER A 661 -68.97 26.84 -35.49
C SER A 661 -68.52 26.09 -34.21
N HIS A 662 -69.45 25.77 -33.30
CA HIS A 662 -69.18 25.14 -32.00
C HIS A 662 -70.00 23.85 -31.75
N ASP A 663 -70.97 23.51 -32.62
CA ASP A 663 -71.86 22.35 -32.44
C ASP A 663 -71.56 21.16 -33.40
N ASP A 664 -70.68 21.34 -34.41
CA ASP A 664 -70.32 20.29 -35.39
C ASP A 664 -69.19 19.37 -34.86
N ASP A 665 -69.57 18.42 -34.00
CA ASP A 665 -68.67 17.39 -33.46
C ASP A 665 -68.57 16.17 -34.42
N ALA A 666 -67.34 15.75 -34.70
CA ALA A 666 -66.90 14.52 -35.41
C ALA A 666 -67.24 14.33 -36.90
N ASP A 667 -66.19 14.25 -37.74
CA ASP A 667 -65.89 12.99 -38.47
C ASP A 667 -64.40 12.85 -38.90
N GLU A 668 -64.07 11.66 -39.43
CA GLU A 668 -62.77 11.05 -39.78
C GLU A 668 -61.65 11.93 -40.43
N SER A 669 -60.36 11.58 -40.18
CA SER A 669 -59.49 10.89 -41.17
C SER A 669 -57.96 10.94 -40.86
N GLU A 670 -57.14 10.22 -41.65
CA GLU A 670 -55.69 10.00 -41.49
C GLU A 670 -54.83 10.93 -42.39
N GLY A 671 -53.51 11.05 -42.15
CA GLY A 671 -52.60 11.77 -43.07
C GLY A 671 -51.10 11.66 -42.75
N GLU A 672 -50.29 11.33 -43.77
CA GLU A 672 -48.82 11.21 -43.73
C GLU A 672 -48.10 12.30 -44.57
N SER A 673 -46.92 12.76 -44.14
CA SER A 673 -45.81 13.32 -44.96
C SER A 673 -44.67 13.73 -43.99
N GLU A 674 -43.38 13.39 -44.12
CA GLU A 674 -42.40 13.42 -45.23
C GLU A 674 -41.74 14.78 -45.56
N ASP A 675 -40.43 14.70 -45.83
CA ASP A 675 -39.49 15.68 -46.40
C ASP A 675 -39.12 17.02 -45.71
N GLY A 676 -37.87 17.49 -45.95
CA GLY A 676 -37.35 18.78 -45.46
C GLY A 676 -35.81 18.96 -45.50
N MET A 677 -35.24 19.27 -46.68
CA MET A 677 -33.79 19.48 -46.91
C MET A 677 -33.17 20.71 -46.21
N GLY A 678 -31.81 20.73 -46.06
CA GLY A 678 -31.02 21.86 -46.62
C GLY A 678 -29.79 22.42 -45.88
N SER A 679 -28.66 22.53 -46.62
CA SER A 679 -27.47 23.43 -46.47
C SER A 679 -26.69 23.51 -45.13
N SER A 680 -25.35 23.48 -45.01
CA SER A 680 -24.16 23.75 -45.86
C SER A 680 -23.61 25.20 -45.87
N SER A 681 -22.50 25.40 -45.14
CA SER A 681 -21.47 26.48 -45.30
C SER A 681 -20.27 26.20 -44.35
N LYS A 682 -19.10 25.77 -44.84
CA LYS A 682 -17.92 26.56 -45.29
C LYS A 682 -17.01 27.15 -44.19
N GLU A 683 -15.79 26.63 -44.10
CA GLU A 683 -14.64 27.20 -43.35
C GLU A 683 -13.70 28.03 -44.27
N PRO A 684 -12.87 28.94 -43.71
CA PRO A 684 -11.79 29.62 -44.43
C PRO A 684 -10.39 29.03 -44.15
N VAL A 685 -9.47 29.21 -45.12
CA VAL A 685 -8.05 28.81 -45.02
C VAL A 685 -7.17 30.04 -44.75
N ILE A 686 -6.12 29.90 -43.94
CA ILE A 686 -5.06 30.90 -43.72
C ILE A 686 -3.69 30.30 -44.08
N GLN A 687 -2.77 31.12 -44.58
CA GLN A 687 -1.46 30.71 -45.13
C GLN A 687 -0.30 31.10 -44.21
N GLU A 688 0.77 30.30 -44.22
CA GLU A 688 2.04 30.60 -43.54
C GLU A 688 2.90 31.60 -44.34
N ALA A 689 3.72 32.39 -43.64
CA ALA A 689 4.72 33.26 -44.24
C ALA A 689 6.14 32.86 -43.79
N LYS A 690 7.08 32.79 -44.74
CA LYS A 690 8.51 32.59 -44.45
C LYS A 690 9.25 33.93 -44.41
N SER A 691 10.25 34.03 -43.55
CA SER A 691 11.20 35.15 -43.50
C SER A 691 12.64 34.62 -43.55
N SER A 692 13.56 35.42 -44.08
CA SER A 692 14.95 35.01 -44.35
C SER A 692 15.89 36.22 -44.41
N VAL A 693 16.99 36.18 -43.65
CA VAL A 693 18.12 37.13 -43.68
C VAL A 693 19.42 36.39 -43.25
N PRO A 694 20.64 36.90 -43.55
CA PRO A 694 21.71 36.04 -44.04
C PRO A 694 23.03 36.03 -43.22
N ASN A 695 24.00 35.25 -43.70
CA ASN A 695 25.39 35.20 -43.22
C ASN A 695 26.21 36.45 -43.61
N ASP A 696 27.30 36.73 -42.87
CA ASP A 696 28.69 36.63 -43.36
C ASP A 696 29.71 37.01 -42.26
N TRP A 697 31.02 36.98 -42.60
CA TRP A 697 32.21 37.52 -41.89
C TRP A 697 33.11 36.58 -41.03
N GLU A 698 34.00 35.91 -41.77
CA GLU A 698 35.48 35.82 -41.60
C GLU A 698 36.18 35.16 -40.38
N ASP A 699 37.36 34.61 -40.66
CA ASP A 699 38.19 33.78 -39.77
C ASP A 699 39.01 34.56 -38.73
N GLY A 700 39.10 34.00 -37.52
CA GLY A 700 40.06 34.43 -36.49
C GLY A 700 40.49 33.26 -35.61
N VAL A 701 41.71 32.73 -35.81
CA VAL A 701 42.23 31.60 -35.02
C VAL A 701 42.65 32.07 -33.62
N LEU A 702 41.71 31.95 -32.69
CA LEU A 702 41.92 32.05 -31.24
C LEU A 702 41.59 30.70 -30.60
N SER A 703 42.49 30.19 -29.76
CA SER A 703 42.21 28.99 -28.95
C SER A 703 40.96 29.20 -28.11
N THR A 704 40.01 28.25 -28.17
CA THR A 704 38.72 28.43 -27.48
C THR A 704 38.88 28.22 -25.97
N PRO A 705 38.03 28.86 -25.14
CA PRO A 705 38.03 28.63 -23.69
C PRO A 705 37.86 27.15 -23.30
N GLU A 706 37.26 26.34 -24.17
CA GLU A 706 37.08 24.90 -23.97
C GLU A 706 38.42 24.13 -23.99
N GLU A 707 39.42 24.54 -24.77
CA GLU A 707 40.76 23.92 -24.73
C GLU A 707 41.51 24.22 -23.42
N GLU A 708 41.35 25.43 -22.88
CA GLU A 708 41.89 25.81 -21.57
C GLU A 708 41.19 25.06 -20.44
N GLU A 709 39.86 24.96 -20.45
CA GLU A 709 39.10 24.21 -19.44
C GLU A 709 39.44 22.71 -19.47
N ILE A 710 39.51 22.11 -20.65
CA ILE A 710 39.97 20.72 -20.84
C ILE A 710 41.38 20.51 -20.26
N THR A 711 42.28 21.48 -20.44
CA THR A 711 43.65 21.43 -19.93
C THR A 711 43.70 21.63 -18.42
N ALA A 712 42.90 22.55 -17.88
CA ALA A 712 42.74 22.78 -16.45
C ALA A 712 42.17 21.53 -15.74
N LEU A 713 41.16 20.87 -16.31
CA LEU A 713 40.59 19.63 -15.76
C LEU A 713 41.60 18.47 -15.78
N LYS A 714 42.35 18.29 -16.87
CA LYS A 714 43.44 17.30 -16.96
C LYS A 714 44.52 17.55 -15.90
N ASN A 715 44.95 18.80 -15.71
CA ASN A 715 45.99 19.15 -14.74
C ASN A 715 45.49 19.05 -13.28
N LYS A 716 44.21 19.36 -13.03
CA LYS A 716 43.60 19.37 -11.68
C LYS A 716 43.22 17.98 -11.17
N PHE A 717 42.93 17.03 -12.06
CA PHE A 717 42.49 15.67 -11.72
C PHE A 717 43.35 14.60 -12.39
N GLY A 718 44.68 14.75 -12.26
CA GLY A 718 45.69 13.92 -12.97
C GLY A 718 45.40 12.42 -12.98
N HIS A 719 44.82 11.87 -11.90
CA HIS A 719 44.09 10.60 -11.95
C HIS A 719 42.76 10.65 -11.16
N LEU A 720 41.68 10.27 -11.85
CA LEU A 720 40.33 9.91 -11.39
C LEU A 720 39.49 10.95 -10.59
N PRO A 721 38.23 11.20 -10.99
CA PRO A 721 37.27 11.99 -10.21
C PRO A 721 36.54 11.15 -9.15
N PRO A 722 36.06 11.76 -8.06
CA PRO A 722 35.15 11.13 -7.10
C PRO A 722 33.73 10.97 -7.68
N ARG A 723 32.90 10.15 -7.02
CA ARG A 723 31.62 9.62 -7.53
C ARG A 723 30.57 10.71 -7.81
N ASP A 724 30.60 11.81 -7.08
CA ASP A 724 29.81 13.04 -7.25
C ASP A 724 30.13 13.81 -8.55
N LYS A 725 31.25 13.50 -9.22
CA LYS A 725 31.69 14.18 -10.45
C LYS A 725 31.60 13.28 -11.69
N PHE A 726 31.22 12.02 -11.50
CA PHE A 726 31.03 11.05 -12.59
C PHE A 726 29.92 11.51 -13.56
N TYR A 727 28.77 11.94 -13.04
CA TYR A 727 27.67 12.44 -13.87
C TYR A 727 28.03 13.74 -14.60
N LYS A 728 28.74 14.67 -13.95
CA LYS A 728 29.18 15.92 -14.59
C LYS A 728 30.13 15.69 -15.77
N ILE A 729 30.94 14.62 -15.72
CA ILE A 729 31.82 14.22 -16.83
C ILE A 729 31.04 13.50 -17.94
N ILE A 730 30.06 12.66 -17.60
CA ILE A 730 29.13 12.09 -18.59
C ILE A 730 28.37 13.22 -19.32
N CYS A 731 27.81 14.17 -18.58
CA CYS A 731 27.16 15.36 -19.15
C CYS A 731 28.07 16.14 -20.11
N TYR A 732 29.36 16.29 -19.80
CA TYR A 732 30.31 16.98 -20.66
C TYR A 732 30.66 16.16 -21.93
N VAL A 733 30.85 14.85 -21.79
CA VAL A 733 31.17 13.92 -22.90
C VAL A 733 30.03 13.77 -23.92
N PHE A 734 28.79 14.05 -23.50
CA PHE A 734 27.60 14.00 -24.36
C PHE A 734 26.92 15.36 -24.54
N LYS A 735 27.58 16.48 -24.18
CA LYS A 735 27.05 17.86 -24.25
C LYS A 735 26.43 18.20 -25.61
N ASP A 736 26.99 17.65 -26.68
CA ASP A 736 26.61 17.84 -28.08
C ASP A 736 25.49 16.91 -28.59
N GLU A 737 24.94 16.04 -27.72
CA GLU A 737 23.74 15.22 -28.00
C GLU A 737 22.49 15.75 -27.25
N PHE A 738 22.64 16.81 -26.46
CA PHE A 738 21.57 17.45 -25.71
C PHE A 738 21.02 18.66 -26.49
N GLU A 739 19.71 18.91 -26.38
CA GLU A 739 19.06 20.07 -27.02
C GLU A 739 19.53 21.39 -26.38
N GLU A 740 19.72 22.43 -27.20
CA GLU A 740 20.18 23.74 -26.72
C GLU A 740 19.24 24.32 -25.64
N GLY A 741 19.81 24.64 -24.48
CA GLY A 741 19.06 25.12 -23.30
C GLY A 741 18.78 24.05 -22.24
N SER A 742 18.99 22.76 -22.53
CA SER A 742 18.82 21.69 -21.51
C SER A 742 19.99 21.63 -20.52
N THR A 743 19.67 21.59 -19.22
CA THR A 743 20.67 21.60 -18.14
C THR A 743 20.96 20.19 -17.63
N CYS A 744 22.11 19.64 -18.01
CA CYS A 744 22.51 18.29 -17.56
C CYS A 744 22.95 18.24 -16.08
N ILE A 745 23.20 19.38 -15.44
CA ILE A 745 23.78 19.46 -14.08
C ILE A 745 22.70 19.55 -13.00
N ASP A 746 22.01 18.44 -12.73
CA ASP A 746 21.38 18.19 -11.42
C ASP A 746 21.21 16.68 -11.16
N ASP A 747 21.58 16.23 -9.96
CA ASP A 747 21.66 14.79 -9.58
C ASP A 747 20.28 14.10 -9.43
N GLY A 748 19.20 14.74 -9.89
CA GLY A 748 17.81 14.26 -9.79
C GLY A 748 16.99 14.34 -11.09
N ASN A 749 17.49 14.89 -12.20
CA ASN A 749 16.65 15.05 -13.40
C ASN A 749 16.48 13.73 -14.19
N ILE A 750 15.28 13.15 -14.09
CA ILE A 750 14.88 11.90 -14.77
C ILE A 750 14.93 12.04 -16.30
N GLN A 751 14.67 13.22 -16.86
CA GLN A 751 14.67 13.45 -18.32
C GLN A 751 16.04 13.16 -18.95
N ASN A 752 17.13 13.52 -18.25
CA ASN A 752 18.49 13.26 -18.70
C ASN A 752 18.80 11.76 -18.73
N MET A 753 18.26 10.99 -17.76
CA MET A 753 18.37 9.53 -17.75
C MET A 753 17.58 8.88 -18.88
N GLU A 754 16.37 9.38 -19.21
CA GLU A 754 15.64 8.92 -20.40
C GLU A 754 16.42 9.13 -21.70
N LEU A 755 17.12 10.26 -21.82
CA LEU A 755 17.95 10.56 -22.98
C LEU A 755 19.09 9.52 -23.12
N PHE A 756 19.75 9.16 -22.03
CA PHE A 756 20.73 8.05 -22.00
C PHE A 756 20.11 6.66 -22.24
N TYR A 757 18.84 6.44 -21.94
CA TYR A 757 18.14 5.18 -22.29
C TYR A 757 17.71 5.12 -23.77
N LYS A 758 17.55 6.27 -24.43
CA LYS A 758 17.22 6.39 -25.87
C LYS A 758 18.47 6.36 -26.78
N MET A 759 19.65 6.64 -26.23
CA MET A 759 20.93 6.56 -26.95
C MET A 759 21.35 5.13 -27.32
N ASP A 760 21.98 4.99 -28.48
CA ASP A 760 22.65 3.75 -28.88
C ASP A 760 23.89 3.47 -28.01
N THR A 761 23.98 2.23 -27.51
CA THR A 761 25.09 1.79 -26.68
C THR A 761 26.43 1.71 -27.44
N VAL A 762 26.44 1.59 -28.77
CA VAL A 762 27.68 1.64 -29.58
C VAL A 762 28.21 3.08 -29.62
N LYS A 763 27.37 4.05 -30.02
CA LYS A 763 27.69 5.49 -29.99
C LYS A 763 28.19 5.96 -28.61
N ILE A 764 27.58 5.49 -27.52
CA ILE A 764 28.06 5.72 -26.14
C ILE A 764 29.49 5.19 -25.92
N LYS A 765 29.77 3.95 -26.34
CA LYS A 765 31.09 3.31 -26.19
C LYS A 765 32.14 4.04 -27.03
N GLU A 766 31.80 4.50 -28.23
CA GLU A 766 32.69 5.25 -29.11
C GLU A 766 33.06 6.62 -28.54
N LYS A 767 32.08 7.43 -28.10
CA LYS A 767 32.38 8.74 -27.47
C LYS A 767 33.24 8.60 -26.23
N LEU A 768 32.93 7.66 -25.32
CA LEU A 768 33.75 7.42 -24.12
C LEU A 768 35.20 7.01 -24.46
N ASN A 769 35.42 6.29 -25.57
CA ASN A 769 36.76 5.96 -26.06
C ASN A 769 37.46 7.17 -26.70
N LEU A 770 36.73 8.04 -27.41
CA LEU A 770 37.25 9.23 -28.08
C LEU A 770 37.95 10.20 -27.10
N TYR A 771 37.33 10.43 -25.92
CA TYR A 771 37.90 11.24 -24.84
C TYR A 771 39.06 10.56 -24.09
N LYS A 772 39.50 9.36 -24.52
CA LYS A 772 40.63 8.59 -23.96
C LYS A 772 40.55 8.37 -22.44
N VAL A 773 39.34 8.13 -21.93
CA VAL A 773 39.08 7.89 -20.49
C VAL A 773 39.73 6.57 -20.07
N LYS A 774 40.98 6.63 -19.59
CA LYS A 774 41.73 5.44 -19.11
C LYS A 774 41.18 4.97 -17.77
N TYR A 775 40.34 3.93 -17.82
CA TYR A 775 39.89 3.20 -16.64
C TYR A 775 41.08 2.55 -15.90
N SER A 776 41.09 2.62 -14.57
CA SER A 776 41.95 1.75 -13.76
C SER A 776 41.31 0.36 -13.61
N ASP A 777 42.11 -0.67 -13.36
CA ASP A 777 41.63 -2.05 -13.15
C ASP A 777 40.90 -2.27 -11.82
N THR A 778 40.46 -1.20 -11.14
CA THR A 778 39.63 -1.29 -9.94
C THR A 778 38.23 -1.82 -10.28
N ASP A 779 37.91 -2.99 -9.71
CA ASP A 779 36.76 -3.80 -10.13
C ASP A 779 35.43 -3.05 -10.00
N ASP A 780 35.27 -2.20 -8.97
CA ASP A 780 34.05 -1.43 -8.76
C ASP A 780 33.74 -0.39 -9.85
N ASN A 781 34.74 0.17 -10.54
CA ASN A 781 34.51 1.10 -11.65
C ASN A 781 34.07 0.37 -12.92
N LYS A 782 34.72 -0.76 -13.25
CA LYS A 782 34.24 -1.66 -14.32
C LYS A 782 32.84 -2.17 -14.04
N LYS A 783 32.53 -2.47 -12.78
CA LYS A 783 31.21 -2.93 -12.29
C LYS A 783 30.17 -1.81 -12.29
N LEU A 784 30.53 -0.54 -12.10
CA LEU A 784 29.63 0.61 -12.26
C LEU A 784 29.27 0.82 -13.74
N LEU A 785 30.26 0.84 -14.64
CA LEU A 785 30.02 1.02 -16.08
C LEU A 785 29.25 -0.17 -16.68
N ARG A 786 29.61 -1.41 -16.30
CA ARG A 786 28.84 -2.62 -16.65
C ARG A 786 27.42 -2.59 -16.11
N LYS A 787 27.18 -2.01 -14.93
CA LYS A 787 25.82 -1.80 -14.39
C LYS A 787 25.04 -0.81 -15.24
N LEU A 788 25.63 0.34 -15.58
CA LEU A 788 24.97 1.36 -16.41
C LEU A 788 24.59 0.80 -17.78
N VAL A 789 25.56 0.23 -18.50
CA VAL A 789 25.35 -0.39 -19.81
C VAL A 789 24.31 -1.51 -19.74
N LYS A 790 24.42 -2.43 -18.77
CA LYS A 790 23.43 -3.50 -18.60
C LYS A 790 22.04 -3.00 -18.18
N HIS A 791 21.95 -1.84 -17.51
CA HIS A 791 20.66 -1.23 -17.17
C HIS A 791 20.00 -0.60 -18.40
N ILE A 792 20.79 -0.01 -19.31
CA ILE A 792 20.32 0.50 -20.60
C ILE A 792 19.87 -0.69 -21.48
N GLU A 793 20.71 -1.72 -21.63
CA GLU A 793 20.41 -2.94 -22.38
C GLU A 793 19.14 -3.65 -21.86
N ASN A 794 19.00 -3.81 -20.53
CA ASN A 794 17.79 -4.38 -19.92
C ASN A 794 16.55 -3.50 -20.16
N PHE A 795 16.68 -2.16 -20.09
CA PHE A 795 15.56 -1.24 -20.31
C PHE A 795 15.09 -1.28 -21.76
N GLN A 796 16.01 -1.19 -22.72
CA GLN A 796 15.74 -1.30 -24.15
C GLN A 796 15.07 -2.65 -24.49
N ALA A 797 15.58 -3.75 -23.94
CA ALA A 797 14.96 -5.07 -24.09
C ALA A 797 13.54 -5.15 -23.45
N SER A 798 13.30 -4.46 -22.33
CA SER A 798 11.96 -4.42 -21.70
C SER A 798 10.94 -3.59 -22.48
N GLN A 799 11.40 -2.67 -23.32
CA GLN A 799 10.59 -1.88 -24.26
C GLN A 799 10.45 -2.55 -25.64
N GLY A 800 11.00 -3.76 -25.82
CA GLY A 800 10.89 -4.53 -27.07
C GLY A 800 11.89 -4.15 -28.17
N PHE A 801 12.86 -3.28 -27.90
CA PHE A 801 13.93 -2.98 -28.86
C PHE A 801 14.89 -4.17 -29.00
N ALA A 802 14.92 -4.79 -30.17
CA ALA A 802 15.95 -5.75 -30.54
C ALA A 802 17.23 -5.01 -30.98
N PRO A 803 18.43 -5.40 -30.54
CA PRO A 803 19.66 -4.80 -31.01
C PRO A 803 19.91 -5.20 -32.48
N GLU A 804 20.17 -4.21 -33.34
CA GLU A 804 20.55 -4.46 -34.73
C GLU A 804 21.87 -5.27 -34.78
N GLN A 805 21.82 -6.44 -35.41
CA GLN A 805 23.04 -7.19 -35.69
C GLN A 805 23.66 -6.66 -36.98
N GLY A 806 24.71 -5.84 -36.83
CA GLY A 806 25.53 -5.38 -37.94
C GLY A 806 26.05 -6.55 -38.80
N ASP A 807 26.21 -6.27 -40.09
CA ASP A 807 26.30 -7.28 -41.15
C ASP A 807 27.28 -8.45 -40.92
N GLY A 808 26.87 -9.62 -41.41
CA GLY A 808 27.83 -10.65 -41.85
C GLY A 808 27.85 -11.97 -41.07
N LYS A 809 26.72 -12.70 -41.00
CA LYS A 809 26.76 -14.17 -40.92
C LYS A 809 25.54 -14.86 -41.52
N ILE A 810 25.79 -15.61 -42.59
CA ILE A 810 24.78 -16.41 -43.30
C ILE A 810 24.43 -17.64 -42.47
N CYS A 811 23.20 -17.71 -41.95
CA CYS A 811 22.63 -18.95 -41.44
C CYS A 811 22.01 -19.74 -42.59
N ALA A 812 22.76 -20.68 -43.17
CA ALA A 812 22.27 -21.56 -44.22
C ALA A 812 21.35 -22.64 -43.61
N ASN A 813 20.04 -22.52 -43.85
CA ASN A 813 19.06 -23.59 -43.62
C ASN A 813 18.41 -24.01 -44.95
N PRO A 814 18.65 -25.22 -45.49
CA PRO A 814 18.20 -25.61 -46.82
C PRO A 814 16.67 -25.61 -47.04
N ASP A 815 15.89 -25.89 -46.00
CA ASP A 815 14.48 -26.26 -46.17
C ASP A 815 13.55 -25.09 -46.56
N CYS A 816 13.96 -23.83 -46.35
CA CYS A 816 13.16 -22.67 -46.74
C CYS A 816 13.09 -22.44 -48.27
N GLN A 817 14.04 -22.91 -49.06
CA GLN A 817 14.06 -22.62 -50.51
C GLN A 817 12.99 -23.38 -51.32
N LYS A 818 12.39 -24.43 -50.77
CA LYS A 818 11.44 -25.28 -51.50
C LYS A 818 9.97 -24.82 -51.44
N TYR A 819 9.65 -23.81 -50.62
CA TYR A 819 8.27 -23.32 -50.46
C TYR A 819 7.94 -22.06 -51.27
N LEU A 820 8.95 -21.44 -51.91
CA LEU A 820 8.82 -20.19 -52.66
C LEU A 820 8.87 -20.35 -54.19
N SER A 821 9.08 -21.56 -54.72
CA SER A 821 9.12 -21.84 -56.16
C SER A 821 7.74 -22.12 -56.78
N ASP A 822 6.77 -22.61 -56.00
CA ASP A 822 5.64 -23.39 -56.54
C ASP A 822 4.30 -22.62 -56.58
N ASN A 823 4.23 -21.37 -56.08
CA ASN A 823 3.00 -20.58 -55.96
C ASN A 823 3.12 -19.18 -56.57
N ASN A 824 3.34 -19.07 -57.89
CA ASN A 824 3.27 -17.77 -58.57
C ASN A 824 2.82 -17.86 -60.03
N SER A 825 1.58 -18.29 -60.26
CA SER A 825 0.98 -18.34 -61.60
C SER A 825 -0.56 -18.28 -61.63
N ASP A 826 -1.18 -17.16 -61.24
CA ASP A 826 -2.31 -16.63 -62.05
C ASP A 826 -2.74 -15.19 -61.69
N ARG A 827 -3.26 -14.47 -62.70
CA ARG A 827 -4.06 -13.21 -62.62
C ARG A 827 -3.37 -11.95 -62.04
N ARG A 828 -3.73 -10.71 -62.39
CA ARG A 828 -4.23 -10.00 -63.61
C ARG A 828 -4.74 -8.63 -63.12
N ASN A 829 -4.26 -7.56 -63.76
CA ASN A 829 -4.66 -6.15 -63.72
C ASN A 829 -5.90 -5.71 -62.89
N THR A 830 -5.70 -4.69 -62.03
CA THR A 830 -6.56 -3.50 -61.93
C THR A 830 -5.72 -2.27 -61.57
N TYR A 831 -6.10 -1.08 -62.06
CA TYR A 831 -5.49 0.20 -61.68
C TYR A 831 -6.13 0.76 -60.41
N PHE A 832 -5.35 1.43 -59.56
CA PHE A 832 -5.84 2.50 -58.69
C PHE A 832 -4.76 3.58 -58.51
N THR A 833 -5.18 4.81 -58.21
CA THR A 833 -4.36 6.04 -58.24
C THR A 833 -3.83 6.45 -56.87
N LYS A 834 -2.76 7.26 -56.86
CA LYS A 834 -2.31 7.96 -55.64
C LYS A 834 -3.40 8.95 -55.18
N ASN A 835 -4.01 8.64 -54.04
CA ASN A 835 -4.19 9.53 -52.88
C ASN A 835 -5.11 8.84 -51.88
N ASP A 836 -4.54 8.28 -50.81
CA ASP A 836 -5.15 8.38 -49.48
C ASP A 836 -4.15 7.98 -48.36
N ILE A 837 -4.54 8.25 -47.11
CA ILE A 837 -3.66 8.46 -45.95
C ILE A 837 -3.50 7.22 -45.04
N HIS A 838 -2.43 7.25 -44.23
CA HIS A 838 -2.08 6.35 -43.11
C HIS A 838 -3.21 5.46 -42.53
N TYR A 839 -3.04 4.14 -42.60
CA TYR A 839 -3.29 3.18 -41.50
C TYR A 839 -2.87 1.75 -41.91
N HIS A 840 -1.65 1.30 -41.56
CA HIS A 840 -1.29 -0.14 -41.52
C HIS A 840 0.14 -0.39 -40.95
N THR A 841 0.27 -0.58 -39.63
CA THR A 841 1.51 -1.07 -38.97
C THR A 841 1.18 -1.93 -37.74
N SER A 842 0.27 -2.91 -37.90
CA SER A 842 -0.25 -3.71 -36.77
C SER A 842 -0.56 -5.19 -37.10
N PHE A 843 0.12 -5.79 -38.08
CA PHE A 843 -0.08 -7.20 -38.46
C PHE A 843 1.23 -7.92 -38.84
N CYS A 844 2.10 -8.20 -37.84
CA CYS A 844 3.26 -9.09 -38.03
C CYS A 844 3.84 -9.66 -36.71
N SER A 845 3.02 -10.32 -35.90
CA SER A 845 3.48 -10.93 -34.62
C SER A 845 2.73 -12.20 -34.16
N SER A 846 1.86 -12.77 -35.01
CA SER A 846 0.89 -13.80 -34.59
C SER A 846 0.84 -15.06 -35.48
N GLN A 847 1.96 -15.46 -36.08
CA GLN A 847 2.05 -16.72 -36.84
C GLN A 847 3.43 -17.39 -36.73
N CYS A 848 3.72 -17.98 -35.55
CA CYS A 848 4.87 -18.86 -35.36
C CYS A 848 4.66 -19.91 -34.25
N VAL A 849 3.51 -20.60 -34.29
CA VAL A 849 3.27 -21.85 -33.57
C VAL A 849 2.63 -22.82 -34.57
N SER A 850 3.35 -23.88 -34.95
CA SER A 850 2.90 -24.88 -35.90
C SER A 850 2.34 -26.13 -35.19
N ASP A 851 1.31 -26.74 -35.76
CA ASP A 851 0.67 -27.93 -35.21
C ASP A 851 1.58 -29.16 -35.19
N THR A 852 1.32 -30.07 -34.25
CA THR A 852 1.49 -31.51 -34.48
C THR A 852 0.10 -32.14 -34.57
N ASN A 853 -0.12 -33.02 -35.55
CA ASN A 853 -1.46 -33.24 -36.12
C ASN A 853 -1.79 -34.73 -36.40
N PHE A 854 -3.08 -35.01 -36.52
CA PHE A 854 -3.76 -36.26 -36.94
C PHE A 854 -3.84 -37.48 -35.99
N GLY A 855 -5.09 -37.84 -35.64
CA GLY A 855 -5.46 -39.03 -34.88
C GLY A 855 -6.75 -39.77 -35.31
N LYS A 856 -7.30 -39.46 -36.51
CA LYS A 856 -8.44 -40.12 -37.20
C LYS A 856 -9.73 -40.41 -36.39
N GLY A 857 -10.80 -39.68 -36.69
CA GLY A 857 -12.15 -39.98 -36.18
C GLY A 857 -12.88 -41.13 -36.90
N LYS A 858 -14.02 -41.54 -36.33
CA LYS A 858 -15.08 -42.34 -36.98
C LYS A 858 -16.45 -41.72 -36.70
N GLN A 859 -17.36 -41.81 -37.66
CA GLN A 859 -18.74 -41.34 -37.54
C GLN A 859 -19.63 -42.38 -36.83
N SER A 860 -20.57 -41.95 -35.98
CA SER A 860 -21.84 -42.66 -35.76
C SER A 860 -22.95 -41.68 -35.42
N THR A 861 -24.06 -41.82 -36.14
CA THR A 861 -25.31 -41.05 -36.08
C THR A 861 -26.10 -41.20 -34.76
N GLY A 862 -26.90 -40.18 -34.44
CA GLY A 862 -28.31 -40.40 -34.07
C GLY A 862 -28.79 -39.98 -32.66
N GLY A 863 -29.77 -39.07 -32.62
CA GLY A 863 -30.63 -38.79 -31.45
C GLY A 863 -30.03 -37.84 -30.38
N GLY A 864 -30.70 -36.79 -29.90
CA GLY A 864 -31.99 -36.21 -30.29
C GLY A 864 -33.16 -36.50 -29.36
N ARG A 865 -33.35 -35.69 -28.30
CA ARG A 865 -34.66 -35.39 -27.70
C ARG A 865 -34.67 -34.12 -26.83
N ASN A 866 -35.82 -33.43 -26.88
CA ASN A 866 -36.09 -32.12 -26.29
C ASN A 866 -36.30 -32.19 -24.75
N GLY A 867 -36.29 -31.06 -24.05
CA GLY A 867 -36.64 -31.03 -22.62
C GLY A 867 -36.59 -29.69 -21.88
N ALA A 868 -37.00 -28.57 -22.48
CA ALA A 868 -37.08 -27.28 -21.78
C ALA A 868 -38.50 -26.99 -21.25
N THR A 869 -38.61 -26.58 -19.98
CA THR A 869 -39.77 -25.80 -19.47
C THR A 869 -39.40 -25.06 -18.17
N GLU A 870 -39.77 -23.79 -18.09
CA GLU A 870 -39.87 -23.04 -16.84
C GLU A 870 -41.18 -23.37 -16.10
N ARG A 871 -41.27 -23.07 -14.80
CA ARG A 871 -42.15 -21.97 -14.30
C ARG A 871 -41.98 -21.70 -12.81
N ARG A 872 -42.39 -20.50 -12.39
CA ARG A 872 -42.38 -20.00 -11.00
C ARG A 872 -43.47 -20.63 -10.14
N SER A 873 -43.23 -20.67 -8.83
CA SER A 873 -44.21 -20.46 -7.76
C SER A 873 -43.47 -19.87 -6.57
#